data_AF-A0AAE0Y3Y3-F1
#
_entry.id   AF-A0AAE0Y3Y3-F1
#
_cell.length_a   1.000
_cell.length_b   1.000
_cell.length_c   1.000
_cell.angle_alpha   90.00
_cell.angle_beta   90.00
_cell.angle_gamma   90.00
#
_symmetry.space_group_name_H-M   'P 1'
#
loop_
_entity.id
_entity.type
_entity.pdbx_description
1 polymer ?
#
loop_
_entity_poly.entity_id
_entity_poly.type
_entity_poly.pdbx_seq_one_letter_code
_entity_poly.pdbx_strand_id
1 'polypeptide(L)'
;MKDRTASCETPGLPREPIFRGDYIFNTGQIKHFSYLDYNFFVFTLFVSTFIGFYQAWRSRSNVGLDEYFLASRSMSAFPVSLSLMASFSSSLLIMGTSAEVYVFSTIYFWMGATYIVGTLIAAYTFIPIFYNLKITSVYEYLELRFSRSLRLACSSMYILAIIVYLSVVIYAPSTAIHAVTGLDLWGSIVTVGVVCTIYTAAGGMKAVIWTDVFQSAVTYTGILLMFIRSFMKVGSVSTVWESAKRTNRNRIFDFRLQSSLRHTVWSLMVGGSSIALTIASTQTQVMRCNACRSLHEATKAQFLQVIELMVIFYICMLIGMDLSSFYENCDPLKANLVDNPIQVMPLYMMDILGDTSGLPGLYLACLISATLSSISSGLNSVAAVITEDYIKVYFIPNLREKKSHTISQIVSVVFGTLCLEFTHIASKLEHLLQSTEPRHYYTRFQSTEPRHYYTRFQSTEPRHYYTRFQSSELRHYYTRFQSTEPRHYYTRFQSTEPRHYYTRFQSSELRHYYTRFQSTEPRHYYTRFQSSELRHYYTRFQSTEPRHYYTRFQSSELRHYYTRFQSTEPRHYYTRFQSSEPRHYYTRFQSTELRHYYIRFQSSEPRIIIPGFSRQSRDIITPGFSRQSRDIIIPGFSRQSRDIITPGFSRQSRDIIIPGFSRQSRDIITPGFSRQSRDIIIPGFSRQSRDIIIPGFSRQSRDIITPGFSRQSRDIITPGFSRQSRDIIIPGFSRQSRDIIIPGFSRQSRDIIPGFSRQSRDIITPGFSRQSRDIIIPGFSRQSRDIIIPGFSRQSREIIIPGFSRQSRDIIIPGFSRQNRDIIPGFSRQSRDIIIPGFSRQSRDIIPGFSRQSRDIIPGFSRQS
;
A
#
# COMPACT_ATOMS: atom_id res chain seq x y z
N MET A 1 -0.21 4.18 12.72
CA MET A 1 0.68 3.26 11.95
C MET A 1 2.15 3.73 11.93
N LYS A 2 2.56 4.65 12.82
CA LYS A 2 3.95 5.13 12.94
C LYS A 2 4.70 4.59 14.17
N ASP A 3 4.06 3.74 14.98
CA ASP A 3 4.58 3.39 16.31
C ASP A 3 5.00 1.91 16.47
N ARG A 4 5.13 1.15 15.38
CA ARG A 4 5.60 -0.26 15.45
C ARG A 4 7.07 -0.47 15.04
N THR A 5 7.77 0.57 14.62
CA THR A 5 9.23 0.52 14.40
C THR A 5 10.01 0.99 15.63
N ALA A 6 9.36 1.68 16.57
CA ALA A 6 9.98 2.12 17.82
C ALA A 6 10.10 1.00 18.88
N SER A 7 9.40 -0.13 18.70
CA SER A 7 9.45 -1.27 19.62
C SER A 7 10.65 -2.21 19.42
N CYS A 8 11.48 -1.96 18.41
CA CYS A 8 12.77 -2.65 18.20
C CYS A 8 13.96 -1.83 18.73
N GLU A 9 13.71 -0.71 19.42
CA GLU A 9 14.77 0.05 20.07
C GLU A 9 15.02 -0.56 21.45
N THR A 10 15.94 -1.51 21.54
CA THR A 10 16.61 -1.77 22.82
C THR A 10 17.42 -0.51 23.16
N PRO A 11 17.20 0.12 24.33
CA PRO A 11 17.94 1.31 24.71
C PRO A 11 19.40 0.95 24.95
N GLY A 12 20.30 1.33 24.04
CA GLY A 12 21.75 1.23 24.25
C GLY A 12 22.65 0.78 23.08
N LEU A 13 22.12 0.36 21.92
CA LEU A 13 22.98 -0.08 20.81
C LEU A 13 23.51 1.09 19.95
N PRO A 14 24.82 1.14 19.62
CA PRO A 14 25.41 2.17 18.76
C PRO A 14 24.93 2.05 17.30
N ARG A 15 24.87 3.20 16.61
CA ARG A 15 24.33 3.37 15.24
C ARG A 15 25.31 2.97 14.11
N GLU A 16 26.21 2.02 14.37
CA GLU A 16 27.14 1.50 13.37
C GLU A 16 26.61 0.18 12.77
N PRO A 17 26.99 -0.17 11.53
CA PRO A 17 26.56 -1.42 10.91
C PRO A 17 27.01 -2.59 11.78
N ILE A 18 26.03 -3.29 12.36
CA ILE A 18 26.23 -4.41 13.27
C ILE A 18 26.96 -5.51 12.48
N PHE A 19 28.21 -5.77 12.82
CA PHE A 19 28.97 -6.86 12.21
C PHE A 19 28.26 -8.19 12.49
N ARG A 20 28.11 -8.99 11.42
CA ARG A 20 27.52 -10.33 11.43
C ARG A 20 28.19 -11.20 12.51
N GLY A 21 27.40 -11.67 13.48
CA GLY A 21 27.74 -12.82 14.32
C GLY A 21 28.02 -12.60 15.79
N ASP A 22 28.06 -11.35 16.25
CA ASP A 22 28.48 -11.05 17.61
C ASP A 22 27.34 -10.65 18.56
N TYR A 23 26.05 -10.76 18.25
CA TYR A 23 25.00 -10.25 19.16
C TYR A 23 23.73 -11.11 19.24
N ILE A 24 23.22 -11.30 20.45
CA ILE A 24 21.83 -11.72 20.70
C ILE A 24 20.91 -10.51 20.53
N PHE A 25 19.94 -10.61 19.63
CA PHE A 25 19.09 -9.50 19.18
C PHE A 25 18.26 -8.87 20.33
N ASN A 26 17.75 -9.69 21.25
CA ASN A 26 16.91 -9.21 22.36
C ASN A 26 17.71 -8.73 23.58
N THR A 27 18.94 -9.17 23.78
CA THR A 27 19.73 -8.86 25.00
C THR A 27 20.90 -7.93 24.75
N GLY A 28 21.33 -7.74 23.49
CA GLY A 28 22.48 -6.91 23.13
C GLY A 28 23.82 -7.46 23.63
N GLN A 29 23.87 -8.72 24.09
CA GLN A 29 25.09 -9.35 24.59
C GLN A 29 25.87 -10.03 23.47
N ILE A 30 27.20 -9.84 23.48
CA ILE A 30 28.13 -10.57 22.63
C ILE A 30 28.39 -11.93 23.24
N LYS A 31 27.95 -13.00 22.55
CA LYS A 31 28.25 -14.37 22.94
C LYS A 31 29.04 -15.07 21.84
N HIS A 32 30.31 -15.29 22.14
CA HIS A 32 31.16 -16.14 21.32
C HIS A 32 30.83 -17.61 21.53
N PHE A 33 31.12 -18.43 20.51
CA PHE A 33 31.04 -19.88 20.59
C PHE A 33 31.87 -20.41 21.77
N SER A 34 31.28 -21.28 22.57
CA SER A 34 32.02 -21.99 23.61
C SER A 34 32.95 -23.01 22.96
N TYR A 35 34.03 -23.37 23.64
CA TYR A 35 34.89 -24.49 23.23
C TYR A 35 34.10 -25.79 23.02
N LEU A 36 33.03 -26.00 23.79
CA LEU A 36 32.12 -27.14 23.61
C LEU A 36 31.39 -27.11 22.26
N ASP A 37 31.04 -25.93 21.75
CA ASP A 37 30.35 -25.80 20.48
C ASP A 37 31.27 -26.16 19.29
N TYR A 38 32.53 -25.73 19.35
CA TYR A 38 33.56 -26.13 18.38
C TYR A 38 33.87 -27.63 18.45
N ASN A 39 33.87 -28.22 19.65
CA ASN A 39 34.09 -29.66 19.81
C ASN A 39 33.02 -30.49 19.09
N PHE A 40 31.73 -30.11 19.15
CA PHE A 40 30.68 -30.82 18.39
C PHE A 40 30.92 -30.74 16.88
N PHE A 41 31.30 -29.57 16.37
CA PHE A 41 31.64 -29.37 14.95
C PHE A 41 32.79 -30.30 14.50
N VAL A 42 33.92 -30.25 15.21
CA VAL A 42 35.10 -31.06 14.88
C VAL A 42 34.81 -32.55 15.05
N PHE A 43 34.07 -32.93 16.10
CA PHE A 43 33.70 -34.31 16.37
C PHE A 43 32.87 -34.91 15.23
N THR A 44 31.87 -34.19 14.72
CA THR A 44 31.03 -34.68 13.60
C THR A 44 31.84 -34.89 12.32
N LEU A 45 32.78 -33.98 12.01
CA LEU A 45 33.67 -34.14 10.85
C LEU A 45 34.63 -35.32 11.04
N PHE A 46 35.21 -35.46 12.23
CA PHE A 46 36.13 -36.54 12.56
C PHE A 46 35.45 -37.91 12.46
N VAL A 47 34.27 -38.08 13.08
CA VAL A 47 33.53 -39.35 13.06
C VAL A 47 33.10 -39.71 11.63
N SER A 48 32.61 -38.74 10.84
CA SER A 48 32.24 -38.99 9.44
C SER A 48 33.45 -39.46 8.62
N THR A 49 34.60 -38.81 8.80
CA THR A 49 35.85 -39.17 8.13
C THR A 49 36.35 -40.55 8.57
N PHE A 50 36.29 -40.82 9.88
CA PHE A 50 36.69 -42.10 10.46
C PHE A 50 35.85 -43.27 9.94
N ILE A 51 34.51 -43.12 9.88
CA ILE A 51 33.61 -44.14 9.31
C ILE A 51 33.98 -44.40 7.84
N GLY A 52 34.25 -43.34 7.08
CA GLY A 52 34.66 -43.45 5.68
C GLY A 52 35.94 -44.25 5.48
N PHE A 53 37.00 -43.91 6.22
CA PHE A 53 38.28 -44.62 6.16
C PHE A 53 38.20 -46.04 6.73
N TYR A 54 37.47 -46.26 7.82
CA TYR A 54 37.27 -47.57 8.41
C TYR A 54 36.62 -48.54 7.41
N GLN A 55 35.59 -48.06 6.71
CA GLN A 55 34.90 -48.87 5.71
C GLN A 55 35.77 -49.09 4.46
N ALA A 56 36.55 -48.10 4.05
CA ALA A 56 37.54 -48.24 2.96
C ALA A 56 38.59 -49.32 3.29
N TRP A 57 39.09 -49.33 4.54
CA TRP A 57 40.05 -50.32 5.00
C TRP A 57 39.45 -51.73 5.02
N ARG A 58 38.22 -51.88 5.53
CA ARG A 58 37.51 -53.16 5.58
C ARG A 58 37.17 -53.70 4.19
N SER A 59 36.85 -52.84 3.24
CA SER A 59 36.47 -53.21 1.87
C SER A 59 37.67 -53.53 0.96
N ARG A 60 38.91 -53.32 1.43
CA ARG A 60 40.15 -53.57 0.67
C ARG A 60 40.30 -55.02 0.16
N SER A 61 39.63 -55.99 0.78
CA SER A 61 39.63 -57.39 0.34
C SER A 61 38.67 -57.67 -0.83
N ASN A 62 37.62 -56.88 -1.02
CA ASN A 62 36.56 -57.10 -2.02
C ASN A 62 36.60 -56.02 -3.11
N VAL A 63 37.62 -56.08 -3.98
CA VAL A 63 37.86 -55.03 -4.97
C VAL A 63 36.99 -55.23 -6.22
N GLY A 64 35.79 -54.66 -6.23
CA GLY A 64 34.86 -54.69 -7.37
C GLY A 64 34.03 -53.41 -7.54
N LEU A 65 33.59 -53.12 -8.76
CA LEU A 65 32.71 -51.97 -9.09
C LEU A 65 31.35 -52.04 -8.38
N ASP A 66 30.77 -53.24 -8.31
CA ASP A 66 29.51 -53.49 -7.62
C ASP A 66 29.64 -53.29 -6.10
N GLU A 67 30.82 -53.50 -5.52
CA GLU A 67 31.05 -53.19 -4.11
C GLU A 67 31.13 -51.66 -3.89
N TYR A 68 31.82 -50.94 -4.79
CA TYR A 68 31.98 -49.50 -4.71
C TYR A 68 30.67 -48.73 -4.96
N PHE A 69 29.88 -49.12 -5.97
CA PHE A 69 28.66 -48.42 -6.36
C PHE A 69 27.36 -49.04 -5.88
N LEU A 70 27.31 -50.33 -5.51
CA LEU A 70 26.07 -51.00 -5.10
C LEU A 70 26.19 -51.71 -3.75
N ALA A 71 27.32 -51.55 -3.04
CA ALA A 71 27.55 -52.20 -1.75
C ALA A 71 27.34 -53.73 -1.79
N SER A 72 27.62 -54.38 -2.93
CA SER A 72 27.32 -55.80 -3.18
C SER A 72 25.86 -56.21 -2.88
N ARG A 73 24.91 -55.27 -2.92
CA ARG A 73 23.48 -55.50 -2.70
C ARG A 73 23.17 -56.22 -1.38
N SER A 74 23.98 -56.00 -0.35
CA SER A 74 23.84 -56.72 0.93
C SER A 74 23.15 -55.88 2.01
N MET A 75 22.72 -54.66 1.70
CA MET A 75 22.24 -53.72 2.71
C MET A 75 20.80 -54.01 3.11
N SER A 76 20.49 -53.77 4.38
CA SER A 76 19.13 -53.89 4.92
C SER A 76 18.33 -52.61 4.70
N ALA A 77 17.00 -52.70 4.78
CA ALA A 77 16.10 -51.59 4.49
C ALA A 77 16.30 -50.33 5.37
N PHE A 78 16.71 -50.50 6.64
CA PHE A 78 16.76 -49.40 7.61
C PHE A 78 17.98 -48.46 7.43
N PRO A 79 19.23 -48.95 7.31
CA PRO A 79 20.36 -48.08 6.95
C PRO A 79 20.15 -47.37 5.61
N VAL A 80 19.52 -48.06 4.65
CA VAL A 80 19.22 -47.49 3.34
C VAL A 80 18.14 -46.41 3.44
N SER A 81 17.10 -46.55 4.28
CA SER A 81 16.09 -45.51 4.47
C SER A 81 16.69 -44.23 5.05
N LEU A 82 17.50 -44.36 6.10
CA LEU A 82 18.19 -43.23 6.73
C LEU A 82 19.15 -42.54 5.77
N SER A 83 19.86 -43.31 4.94
CA SER A 83 20.76 -42.75 3.92
C SER A 83 20.01 -42.05 2.80
N LEU A 84 18.91 -42.64 2.33
CA LEU A 84 17.99 -42.01 1.39
C LEU A 84 17.42 -40.71 1.98
N MET A 85 17.00 -40.71 3.25
CA MET A 85 16.48 -39.51 3.93
C MET A 85 17.56 -38.44 4.03
N ALA A 86 18.76 -38.79 4.50
CA ALA A 86 19.87 -37.85 4.69
C ALA A 86 20.30 -37.21 3.36
N SER A 87 20.20 -37.94 2.25
CA SER A 87 20.52 -37.42 0.92
C SER A 87 19.62 -36.24 0.52
N PHE A 88 18.33 -36.31 0.88
CA PHE A 88 17.32 -35.30 0.49
C PHE A 88 17.02 -34.29 1.59
N SER A 89 17.35 -34.58 2.84
CA SER A 89 17.24 -33.68 3.98
C SER A 89 18.43 -32.71 4.06
N SER A 90 18.69 -31.99 2.96
CA SER A 90 19.76 -30.98 2.91
C SER A 90 19.56 -29.86 3.94
N SER A 91 20.64 -29.18 4.33
CA SER A 91 20.56 -27.98 5.19
C SER A 91 19.70 -26.88 4.59
N LEU A 92 19.64 -26.81 3.25
CA LEU A 92 18.75 -25.91 2.51
C LEU A 92 17.27 -26.25 2.75
N LEU A 93 16.91 -27.53 2.86
CA LEU A 93 15.55 -27.94 3.21
C LEU A 93 15.22 -27.52 4.65
N ILE A 94 16.11 -27.79 5.60
CA ILE A 94 15.89 -27.43 7.01
C ILE A 94 15.70 -25.92 7.17
N MET A 95 16.65 -25.10 6.69
CA MET A 95 16.56 -23.64 6.83
C MET A 95 15.50 -23.03 5.90
N GLY A 96 15.37 -23.54 4.68
CA GLY A 96 14.48 -23.01 3.66
C GLY A 96 13.01 -23.23 3.95
N THR A 97 12.63 -24.40 4.47
CA THR A 97 11.22 -24.68 4.83
C THR A 97 10.76 -23.79 5.97
N SER A 98 11.57 -23.64 7.02
CA SER A 98 11.24 -22.75 8.13
C SER A 98 11.23 -21.27 7.71
N ALA A 99 12.13 -20.85 6.83
CA ALA A 99 12.16 -19.50 6.27
C ALA A 99 10.92 -19.20 5.38
N GLU A 100 10.47 -20.16 4.56
CA GLU A 100 9.28 -19.99 3.70
C GLU A 100 8.01 -19.80 4.56
N VAL A 101 7.86 -20.58 5.63
CA VAL A 101 6.73 -20.44 6.59
C VAL A 101 6.78 -19.10 7.32
N TYR A 102 7.97 -18.64 7.70
CA TYR A 102 8.17 -17.35 8.35
C TYR A 102 7.86 -16.14 7.45
N VAL A 103 8.30 -16.17 6.20
CA VAL A 103 8.10 -15.05 5.27
C VAL A 103 6.66 -15.01 4.76
N PHE A 104 6.09 -16.16 4.39
CA PHE A 104 4.84 -16.22 3.63
C PHE A 104 3.68 -16.79 4.43
N SER A 105 3.51 -18.11 4.50
CA SER A 105 2.35 -18.73 5.14
C SER A 105 2.52 -20.22 5.43
N THR A 106 1.58 -20.75 6.22
CA THR A 106 1.46 -22.17 6.56
C THR A 106 0.91 -23.06 5.44
N ILE A 107 0.67 -22.53 4.24
CA ILE A 107 0.14 -23.30 3.10
C ILE A 107 1.08 -24.43 2.66
N TYR A 108 2.38 -24.23 2.92
CA TYR A 108 3.44 -25.17 2.59
C TYR A 108 3.30 -26.53 3.28
N PHE A 109 2.40 -26.66 4.27
CA PHE A 109 1.95 -27.92 4.86
C PHE A 109 1.61 -29.00 3.80
N TRP A 110 0.95 -28.60 2.70
CA TRP A 110 0.53 -29.52 1.64
C TRP A 110 1.69 -30.16 0.87
N MET A 111 2.89 -29.60 0.93
CA MET A 111 4.08 -30.23 0.37
C MET A 111 4.35 -31.59 1.03
N GLY A 112 4.04 -31.74 2.33
CA GLY A 112 4.14 -33.03 3.01
C GLY A 112 3.30 -34.13 2.35
N ALA A 113 2.03 -33.83 2.07
CA ALA A 113 1.12 -34.75 1.38
C ALA A 113 1.62 -35.14 -0.02
N THR A 114 2.31 -34.23 -0.73
CA THR A 114 2.83 -34.51 -2.08
C THR A 114 3.93 -35.56 -2.10
N TYR A 115 4.82 -35.57 -1.09
CA TYR A 115 5.87 -36.57 -0.98
C TYR A 115 5.30 -37.98 -0.74
N ILE A 116 4.17 -38.10 -0.05
CA ILE A 116 3.47 -39.38 0.14
C ILE A 116 2.97 -39.90 -1.21
N VAL A 117 2.26 -39.05 -1.97
CA VAL A 117 1.73 -39.43 -3.29
C VAL A 117 2.85 -39.79 -4.26
N GLY A 118 3.88 -38.94 -4.35
CA GLY A 118 5.03 -39.19 -5.22
C GLY A 118 5.76 -40.49 -4.87
N THR A 119 5.87 -40.82 -3.58
CA THR A 119 6.53 -42.04 -3.16
C THR A 119 5.70 -43.29 -3.38
N LEU A 120 4.37 -43.22 -3.21
CA LEU A 120 3.50 -44.33 -3.59
C LEU A 120 3.70 -44.68 -5.07
N ILE A 121 3.71 -43.67 -5.93
CA ILE A 121 3.95 -43.89 -7.36
C ILE A 121 5.37 -44.45 -7.56
N ALA A 122 6.40 -43.87 -6.94
CA ALA A 122 7.78 -44.34 -7.01
C ALA A 122 7.96 -45.81 -6.62
N ALA A 123 7.39 -46.20 -5.49
CA ALA A 123 7.56 -47.50 -4.87
C ALA A 123 6.90 -48.63 -5.68
N TYR A 124 5.76 -48.35 -6.33
CA TYR A 124 5.03 -49.35 -7.12
C TYR A 124 5.40 -49.35 -8.61
N THR A 125 5.94 -48.26 -9.15
CA THR A 125 6.25 -48.16 -10.60
C THR A 125 7.74 -48.14 -10.89
N PHE A 126 8.48 -47.13 -10.41
CA PHE A 126 9.88 -46.91 -10.77
C PHE A 126 10.83 -47.95 -10.13
N ILE A 127 10.69 -48.21 -8.84
CA ILE A 127 11.62 -49.11 -8.11
C ILE A 127 11.61 -50.54 -8.66
N PRO A 128 10.45 -51.19 -8.87
CA PRO A 128 10.43 -52.56 -9.40
C PRO A 128 11.08 -52.68 -10.78
N ILE A 129 10.93 -51.65 -11.63
CA ILE A 129 11.53 -51.63 -12.97
C ILE A 129 13.06 -51.57 -12.85
N PHE A 130 13.61 -50.59 -12.12
CA PHE A 130 15.04 -50.40 -12.02
C PHE A 130 15.76 -51.51 -11.25
N TYR A 131 15.13 -52.03 -10.19
CA TYR A 131 15.71 -53.10 -9.37
C TYR A 131 15.82 -54.42 -10.16
N ASN A 132 14.78 -54.77 -10.93
CA ASN A 132 14.77 -56.01 -11.73
C ASN A 132 15.73 -55.95 -12.91
N LEU A 133 15.94 -54.77 -13.51
CA LEU A 133 16.89 -54.57 -14.60
C LEU A 133 18.35 -54.60 -14.14
N LYS A 134 18.63 -54.54 -12.83
CA LYS A 134 19.97 -54.57 -12.24
C LYS A 134 20.93 -53.49 -12.74
N ILE A 135 20.42 -52.40 -13.30
CA ILE A 135 21.21 -51.28 -13.85
C ILE A 135 21.94 -50.50 -12.74
N THR A 136 23.13 -50.00 -13.08
CA THR A 136 23.95 -49.14 -12.21
C THR A 136 23.64 -47.66 -12.44
N SER A 137 23.33 -47.27 -13.68
CA SER A 137 22.91 -45.93 -14.08
C SER A 137 21.44 -45.92 -14.49
N VAL A 138 20.65 -44.96 -13.99
CA VAL A 138 19.25 -44.76 -14.42
C VAL A 138 19.18 -44.45 -15.92
N TYR A 139 20.19 -43.79 -16.48
CA TYR A 139 20.20 -43.41 -17.89
C TYR A 139 20.46 -44.60 -18.82
N GLU A 140 20.99 -45.71 -18.31
CA GLU A 140 21.08 -46.98 -19.04
C GLU A 140 19.69 -47.48 -19.48
N TYR A 141 18.67 -47.29 -18.64
CA TYR A 141 17.28 -47.60 -19.01
C TYR A 141 16.80 -46.83 -20.25
N LEU A 142 17.23 -45.58 -20.42
CA LEU A 142 16.86 -44.76 -21.58
C LEU A 142 17.48 -45.29 -22.87
N GLU A 143 18.68 -45.88 -22.80
CA GLU A 143 19.29 -46.55 -23.94
C GLU A 143 18.56 -47.84 -24.29
N LEU A 144 18.20 -48.65 -23.28
CA LEU A 144 17.42 -49.89 -23.48
C LEU A 144 16.05 -49.62 -24.09
N ARG A 145 15.41 -48.49 -23.72
CA ARG A 145 14.04 -48.16 -24.16
C ARG A 145 13.99 -47.36 -25.46
N PHE A 146 14.94 -46.45 -25.67
CA PHE A 146 14.92 -45.47 -26.76
C PHE A 146 16.21 -45.51 -27.57
N SER A 147 17.26 -44.80 -27.12
CA SER A 147 18.51 -44.68 -27.88
C SER A 147 19.67 -44.19 -27.01
N ARG A 148 20.89 -44.48 -27.46
CA ARG A 148 22.14 -44.05 -26.82
C ARG A 148 22.31 -42.52 -26.79
N SER A 149 21.84 -41.80 -27.82
CA SER A 149 21.89 -40.33 -27.84
C SER A 149 21.08 -39.71 -26.71
N LEU A 150 19.92 -40.30 -26.38
CA LEU A 150 19.09 -39.84 -25.27
C LEU A 150 19.75 -40.08 -23.91
N ARG A 151 20.40 -41.24 -23.72
CA ARG A 151 21.20 -41.54 -22.51
C ARG A 151 22.23 -40.45 -22.24
N LEU A 152 22.99 -40.05 -23.25
CA LEU A 152 24.05 -39.04 -23.11
C LEU A 152 23.50 -37.62 -22.89
N ALA A 153 22.43 -37.24 -23.59
CA ALA A 153 21.81 -35.94 -23.39
C ALA A 153 21.27 -35.78 -21.96
N CYS A 154 20.53 -36.78 -21.47
CA CYS A 154 19.96 -36.77 -20.13
C CYS A 154 21.04 -36.87 -19.04
N SER A 155 22.07 -37.71 -19.22
CA SER A 155 23.17 -37.82 -18.25
C SER A 155 24.01 -36.54 -18.19
N SER A 156 24.26 -35.88 -19.33
CA SER A 156 24.93 -34.56 -19.38
C SER A 156 24.15 -33.50 -18.61
N MET A 157 22.84 -33.41 -18.85
CA MET A 157 21.96 -32.47 -18.15
C MET A 157 21.94 -32.73 -16.65
N TYR A 158 21.94 -34.00 -16.24
CA TYR A 158 22.01 -34.37 -14.82
C TYR A 158 23.31 -33.96 -14.16
N ILE A 159 24.46 -34.24 -14.80
CA ILE A 159 25.78 -33.85 -14.28
C ILE A 159 25.86 -32.32 -14.09
N LEU A 160 25.35 -31.54 -15.05
CA LEU A 160 25.30 -30.09 -14.93
C LEU A 160 24.36 -29.64 -13.79
N ALA A 161 23.15 -30.22 -13.72
CA ALA A 161 22.17 -29.88 -12.70
C ALA A 161 22.66 -30.18 -11.28
N ILE A 162 23.32 -31.33 -11.08
CA ILE A 162 23.81 -31.74 -9.77
C ILE A 162 25.04 -30.93 -9.33
N ILE A 163 25.94 -30.52 -10.24
CA ILE A 163 27.04 -29.58 -9.89
C ILE A 163 26.48 -28.27 -9.34
N VAL A 164 25.51 -27.67 -10.05
CA VAL A 164 24.89 -26.40 -9.61
C VAL A 164 24.18 -26.59 -8.27
N TYR A 165 23.43 -27.67 -8.11
CA TYR A 165 22.75 -27.98 -6.86
C TYR A 165 23.73 -28.16 -5.69
N LEU A 166 24.78 -28.98 -5.86
CA LEU A 166 25.79 -29.23 -4.82
C LEU A 166 26.53 -27.94 -4.42
N SER A 167 26.77 -27.04 -5.37
CA SER A 167 27.41 -25.75 -5.10
C SER A 167 26.56 -24.89 -4.16
N VAL A 168 25.25 -24.83 -4.39
CA VAL A 168 24.31 -24.11 -3.50
C VAL A 168 24.21 -24.78 -2.14
N VAL A 169 24.22 -26.11 -2.10
CA VAL A 169 24.16 -26.91 -0.87
C VAL A 169 25.40 -26.70 0.00
N ILE A 170 26.61 -26.59 -0.59
CA ILE A 170 27.84 -26.26 0.17
C ILE A 170 27.78 -24.82 0.71
N TYR A 171 27.27 -23.88 -0.10
CA TYR A 171 27.25 -22.47 0.24
C TYR A 171 26.30 -22.14 1.41
N ALA A 172 25.06 -22.63 1.38
CA ALA A 172 24.03 -22.29 2.38
C ALA A 172 24.47 -22.46 3.86
N PRO A 173 24.95 -23.63 4.32
CA PRO A 173 25.40 -23.82 5.70
C PRO A 173 26.71 -23.08 5.98
N SER A 174 27.56 -22.87 4.98
CA SER A 174 28.79 -22.09 5.14
C SER A 174 28.48 -20.63 5.47
N THR A 175 27.42 -20.07 4.89
CA THR A 175 26.94 -18.72 5.30
C THR A 175 26.40 -18.70 6.73
N ALA A 176 25.76 -19.78 7.19
CA ALA A 176 25.32 -19.92 8.57
C ALA A 176 26.50 -20.01 9.54
N ILE A 177 27.52 -20.83 9.22
CA ILE A 177 28.77 -20.94 10.00
C ILE A 177 29.45 -19.56 10.07
N HIS A 178 29.66 -18.91 8.92
CA HIS A 178 30.26 -17.58 8.85
C HIS A 178 29.50 -16.55 9.71
N ALA A 179 28.17 -16.54 9.59
CA ALA A 179 27.32 -15.58 10.32
C ALA A 179 27.31 -15.80 11.83
N VAL A 180 27.75 -16.95 12.33
CA VAL A 180 27.54 -17.37 13.72
C VAL A 180 28.87 -17.62 14.46
N THR A 181 29.91 -18.05 13.75
CA THR A 181 31.26 -18.24 14.29
C THR A 181 32.21 -17.10 13.97
N GLY A 182 31.87 -16.23 13.01
CA GLY A 182 32.78 -15.21 12.48
C GLY A 182 33.94 -15.78 11.64
N LEU A 183 33.99 -17.10 11.43
CA LEU A 183 34.99 -17.73 10.58
C LEU A 183 34.88 -17.23 9.15
N ASP A 184 36.02 -17.15 8.46
CA ASP A 184 36.02 -16.81 7.04
C ASP A 184 35.12 -17.77 6.25
N LEU A 185 34.26 -17.20 5.40
CA LEU A 185 33.30 -17.94 4.60
C LEU A 185 34.02 -18.94 3.70
N TRP A 186 35.16 -18.53 3.13
CA TRP A 186 36.02 -19.37 2.30
C TRP A 186 36.62 -20.55 3.07
N GLY A 187 37.16 -20.29 4.26
CA GLY A 187 37.66 -21.35 5.14
C GLY A 187 36.61 -22.41 5.46
N SER A 188 35.36 -22.00 5.70
CA SER A 188 34.25 -22.92 5.98
C SER A 188 33.86 -23.79 4.78
N ILE A 189 33.73 -23.17 3.59
CA ILE A 189 33.40 -23.86 2.33
C ILE A 189 34.45 -24.92 2.01
N VAL A 190 35.73 -24.55 2.06
CA VAL A 190 36.85 -25.45 1.73
C VAL A 190 36.90 -26.61 2.73
N THR A 191 36.74 -26.35 4.03
CA THR A 191 36.80 -27.40 5.06
C THR A 191 35.70 -28.45 4.86
N VAL A 192 34.45 -28.01 4.69
CA VAL A 192 33.31 -28.94 4.51
C VAL A 192 33.43 -29.72 3.20
N GLY A 193 33.77 -29.04 2.10
CA GLY A 193 33.86 -29.68 0.78
C GLY A 193 35.04 -30.65 0.65
N VAL A 194 36.23 -30.29 1.17
CA VAL A 194 37.42 -31.17 1.11
C VAL A 194 37.21 -32.41 1.97
N VAL A 195 36.76 -32.26 3.22
CA VAL A 195 36.49 -33.40 4.10
C VAL A 195 35.47 -34.34 3.46
N CYS A 196 34.38 -33.79 2.91
CA CYS A 196 33.36 -34.58 2.23
C CYS A 196 33.90 -35.36 1.03
N THR A 197 34.68 -34.69 0.18
CA THR A 197 35.25 -35.29 -1.02
C THR A 197 36.18 -36.45 -0.67
N ILE A 198 37.04 -36.28 0.35
CA ILE A 198 38.03 -37.29 0.75
C ILE A 198 37.35 -38.56 1.25
N TYR A 199 36.45 -38.47 2.24
CA TYR A 199 35.84 -39.69 2.80
C TYR A 199 34.91 -40.39 1.79
N THR A 200 34.25 -39.61 0.92
CA THR A 200 33.36 -40.17 -0.12
C THR A 200 34.16 -40.92 -1.18
N ALA A 201 35.26 -40.33 -1.66
CA ALA A 201 36.14 -40.97 -2.65
C ALA A 201 36.85 -42.20 -2.06
N ALA A 202 37.23 -42.17 -0.78
CA ALA A 202 37.89 -43.30 -0.14
C ALA A 202 36.94 -44.49 0.11
N GLY A 203 35.72 -44.23 0.58
CA GLY A 203 34.85 -45.25 1.17
C GLY A 203 33.79 -45.88 0.26
N GLY A 204 33.42 -45.24 -0.86
CA GLY A 204 32.37 -45.73 -1.75
C GLY A 204 30.98 -45.80 -1.10
N MET A 205 30.03 -46.51 -1.72
CA MET A 205 28.63 -46.53 -1.30
C MET A 205 28.43 -47.06 0.14
N LYS A 206 29.10 -48.14 0.54
CA LYS A 206 28.95 -48.69 1.90
C LYS A 206 29.32 -47.65 2.95
N ALA A 207 30.40 -46.92 2.72
CA ALA A 207 30.82 -45.85 3.61
C ALA A 207 29.79 -44.74 3.65
N VAL A 208 29.33 -44.28 2.47
CA VAL A 208 28.32 -43.23 2.35
C VAL A 208 27.06 -43.58 3.13
N ILE A 209 26.55 -44.82 3.01
CA ILE A 209 25.34 -45.24 3.75
C ILE A 209 25.58 -45.19 5.27
N TRP A 210 26.71 -45.67 5.77
CA TRP A 210 26.99 -45.65 7.21
C TRP A 210 27.30 -44.25 7.76
N THR A 211 27.97 -43.41 6.99
CA THR A 211 28.14 -41.99 7.35
C THR A 211 26.80 -41.28 7.39
N ASP A 212 25.90 -41.57 6.45
CA ASP A 212 24.57 -40.99 6.41
C ASP A 212 23.69 -41.46 7.59
N VAL A 213 23.86 -42.70 8.07
CA VAL A 213 23.17 -43.19 9.29
C VAL A 213 23.61 -42.41 10.52
N PHE A 214 24.92 -42.13 10.66
CA PHE A 214 25.41 -41.30 11.75
C PHE A 214 24.91 -39.84 11.61
N GLN A 215 25.02 -39.27 10.40
CA GLN A 215 24.61 -37.90 10.12
C GLN A 215 23.10 -37.68 10.29
N SER A 216 22.27 -38.66 9.92
CA SER A 216 20.83 -38.61 10.14
C SER A 216 20.48 -38.56 11.63
N ALA A 217 21.13 -39.37 12.47
CA ALA A 217 20.96 -39.33 13.92
C ALA A 217 21.34 -37.95 14.52
N VAL A 218 22.43 -37.34 14.04
CA VAL A 218 22.83 -35.98 14.44
C VAL A 218 21.79 -34.96 13.99
N THR A 219 21.28 -35.05 12.75
CA THR A 219 20.24 -34.14 12.26
C THR A 219 18.94 -34.24 13.04
N TYR A 220 18.47 -35.45 13.35
CA TYR A 220 17.26 -35.66 14.16
C TYR A 220 17.39 -35.04 15.53
N THR A 221 18.52 -35.27 16.19
CA THR A 221 18.78 -34.77 17.53
C THR A 221 18.88 -33.23 17.53
N GLY A 222 19.57 -32.64 16.54
CA GLY A 222 19.70 -31.20 16.41
C GLY A 222 18.38 -30.47 16.15
N ILE A 223 17.57 -30.98 15.21
CA ILE A 223 16.27 -30.39 14.88
C ILE A 223 15.27 -30.55 16.03
N LEU A 224 15.22 -31.74 16.65
CA LEU A 224 14.33 -31.99 17.78
C LEU A 224 14.65 -31.09 18.97
N LEU A 225 15.94 -30.94 19.30
CA LEU A 225 16.38 -30.10 20.40
C LEU A 225 16.10 -28.61 20.13
N MET A 226 16.30 -28.16 18.89
CA MET A 226 15.94 -26.80 18.47
C MET A 226 14.44 -26.57 18.62
N PHE A 227 13.60 -27.52 18.21
CA PHE A 227 12.15 -27.44 18.37
C PHE A 227 11.73 -27.37 19.84
N ILE A 228 12.25 -28.25 20.70
CA ILE A 228 11.93 -28.25 22.14
C ILE A 228 12.28 -26.89 22.77
N ARG A 229 13.48 -26.35 22.48
CA ARG A 229 13.91 -25.05 23.02
C ARG A 229 13.11 -23.88 22.46
N SER A 230 12.78 -23.93 21.17
CA SER A 230 11.90 -22.96 20.51
C SER A 230 10.53 -22.92 21.17
N PHE A 231 9.92 -24.09 21.36
CA PHE A 231 8.61 -24.21 22.01
C PHE A 231 8.62 -23.69 23.45
N MET A 232 9.66 -24.02 24.24
CA MET A 232 9.80 -23.53 25.61
C MET A 232 9.91 -22.00 25.72
N LYS A 233 10.58 -21.33 24.78
CA LYS A 233 10.76 -19.86 24.80
C LYS A 233 9.53 -19.11 24.29
N VAL A 234 8.85 -19.62 23.27
CA VAL A 234 7.67 -18.96 22.67
C VAL A 234 6.40 -19.21 23.49
N GLY A 235 6.26 -20.39 24.10
CA GLY A 235 5.12 -20.75 24.94
C GLY A 235 4.19 -21.80 24.30
N SER A 236 2.89 -21.71 24.54
CA SER A 236 1.92 -22.73 24.10
C SER A 236 1.59 -22.66 22.60
N VAL A 237 1.18 -23.78 22.00
CA VAL A 237 0.71 -23.87 20.60
C VAL A 237 -0.38 -22.84 20.29
N SER A 238 -1.25 -22.54 21.27
CA SER A 238 -2.31 -21.52 21.11
C SER A 238 -1.74 -20.12 20.85
N THR A 239 -0.66 -19.73 21.53
CA THR A 239 -0.01 -18.42 21.31
C THR A 239 0.58 -18.31 19.91
N VAL A 240 1.24 -19.37 19.44
CA VAL A 240 1.81 -19.45 18.09
C VAL A 240 0.72 -19.35 17.03
N TRP A 241 -0.39 -20.08 17.22
CA TRP A 241 -1.51 -20.06 16.30
C TRP A 241 -2.24 -18.71 16.25
N GLU A 242 -2.39 -18.05 17.39
CA GLU A 242 -2.94 -16.70 17.46
C GLU A 242 -2.01 -15.65 16.81
N SER A 243 -0.71 -15.77 17.02
CA SER A 243 0.28 -14.93 16.34
C SER A 243 0.23 -15.11 14.81
N ALA A 244 0.10 -16.36 14.34
CA ALA A 244 -0.07 -16.66 12.92
C ALA A 244 -1.37 -16.03 12.35
N LYS A 245 -2.46 -15.99 13.13
CA LYS A 245 -3.69 -15.27 12.76
C LYS A 245 -3.47 -13.75 12.69
N ARG A 246 -2.80 -13.16 13.69
CA ARG A 246 -2.53 -11.71 13.74
C ARG A 246 -1.64 -11.24 12.58
N THR A 247 -0.68 -12.07 12.19
CA THR A 247 0.24 -11.80 11.07
C THR A 247 -0.33 -12.19 9.70
N ASN A 248 -1.57 -12.71 9.62
CA ASN A 248 -2.20 -13.24 8.40
C ASN A 248 -1.41 -14.37 7.71
N ARG A 249 -0.61 -15.11 8.48
CA ARG A 249 0.19 -16.25 7.99
C ARG A 249 -0.53 -17.59 8.10
N ASN A 250 -1.68 -17.63 8.76
CA ASN A 250 -2.52 -18.82 9.02
C ASN A 250 -3.29 -19.35 7.79
N ARG A 251 -2.72 -19.29 6.60
CA ARG A 251 -3.38 -19.73 5.36
C ARG A 251 -3.01 -21.16 5.02
N ILE A 252 -3.64 -22.14 5.67
CA ILE A 252 -3.43 -23.57 5.32
C ILE A 252 -4.23 -23.95 4.06
N PHE A 253 -5.43 -23.38 3.90
CA PHE A 253 -6.36 -23.74 2.84
C PHE A 253 -6.59 -22.54 1.91
N ASP A 254 -5.98 -22.58 0.72
CA ASP A 254 -6.25 -21.63 -0.37
C ASP A 254 -6.40 -22.40 -1.69
N PHE A 255 -7.66 -22.64 -2.05
CA PHE A 255 -8.05 -23.46 -3.22
C PHE A 255 -8.24 -22.66 -4.51
N ARG A 256 -7.84 -21.38 -4.53
CA ARG A 256 -8.01 -20.53 -5.71
C ARG A 256 -7.13 -21.02 -6.87
N LEU A 257 -7.72 -21.15 -8.06
CA LEU A 257 -7.04 -21.52 -9.31
C LEU A 257 -6.56 -20.25 -10.02
N GLN A 258 -5.52 -19.61 -9.50
CA GLN A 258 -4.94 -18.40 -10.11
C GLN A 258 -3.43 -18.57 -10.26
N SER A 259 -2.92 -18.41 -11.49
CA SER A 259 -1.50 -18.58 -11.81
C SER A 259 -0.58 -17.48 -11.25
N SER A 260 -1.14 -16.34 -10.84
CA SER A 260 -0.36 -15.23 -10.26
C SER A 260 -0.03 -15.43 -8.77
N LEU A 261 -0.62 -16.43 -8.11
CA LEU A 261 -0.32 -16.75 -6.72
C LEU A 261 0.88 -17.69 -6.63
N ARG A 262 1.86 -17.38 -5.78
CA ARG A 262 3.08 -18.17 -5.59
C ARG A 262 2.78 -19.63 -5.23
N HIS A 263 1.93 -19.84 -4.22
CA HIS A 263 1.50 -21.16 -3.76
C HIS A 263 0.00 -21.21 -3.52
N THR A 264 -0.64 -22.26 -4.02
CA THR A 264 -2.01 -22.68 -3.76
C THR A 264 -2.00 -24.17 -3.42
N VAL A 265 -3.10 -24.70 -2.87
CA VAL A 265 -3.17 -26.14 -2.58
C VAL A 265 -2.95 -26.95 -3.86
N TRP A 266 -3.50 -26.51 -4.99
CA TRP A 266 -3.34 -27.17 -6.29
C TRP A 266 -1.93 -27.09 -6.84
N SER A 267 -1.27 -25.91 -6.74
CA SER A 267 0.10 -25.77 -7.23
C SER A 267 1.07 -26.64 -6.42
N LEU A 268 0.86 -26.73 -5.10
CA LEU A 268 1.67 -27.59 -4.24
C LEU A 268 1.35 -29.06 -4.49
N MET A 269 0.08 -29.46 -4.59
CA MET A 269 -0.27 -30.86 -4.85
C MET A 269 0.26 -31.37 -6.20
N VAL A 270 -0.01 -30.66 -7.29
CA VAL A 270 0.39 -31.09 -8.64
C VAL A 270 1.88 -30.87 -8.89
N GLY A 271 2.39 -29.67 -8.56
CA GLY A 271 3.80 -29.32 -8.73
C GLY A 271 4.71 -30.10 -7.77
N GLY A 272 4.32 -30.23 -6.51
CA GLY A 272 5.03 -31.02 -5.50
C GLY A 272 5.06 -32.51 -5.82
N SER A 273 3.96 -33.08 -6.35
CA SER A 273 3.96 -34.49 -6.79
C SER A 273 4.94 -34.70 -7.96
N SER A 274 5.02 -33.72 -8.88
CA SER A 274 5.99 -33.75 -10.00
C SER A 274 7.43 -33.68 -9.49
N ILE A 275 7.71 -32.84 -8.48
CA ILE A 275 9.02 -32.77 -7.82
C ILE A 275 9.35 -34.09 -7.11
N ALA A 276 8.39 -34.67 -6.38
CA ALA A 276 8.58 -35.95 -5.69
C ALA A 276 8.86 -37.11 -6.65
N LEU A 277 8.22 -37.12 -7.82
CA LEU A 277 8.51 -38.08 -8.90
C LEU A 277 9.90 -37.88 -9.52
N THR A 278 10.33 -36.62 -9.64
CA THR A 278 11.69 -36.30 -10.12
C THR A 278 12.74 -36.80 -9.15
N ILE A 279 12.50 -36.61 -7.85
CA ILE A 279 13.35 -37.15 -6.77
C ILE A 279 13.44 -38.68 -6.89
N ALA A 280 12.30 -39.36 -7.00
CA ALA A 280 12.20 -40.81 -7.13
C ALA A 280 12.99 -41.41 -8.31
N SER A 281 13.09 -40.66 -9.42
CA SER A 281 13.81 -41.07 -10.63
C SER A 281 15.26 -40.60 -10.67
N THR A 282 15.74 -39.94 -9.62
CA THR A 282 17.12 -39.44 -9.56
C THR A 282 18.12 -40.57 -9.32
N GLN A 283 19.30 -40.47 -9.93
CA GLN A 283 20.39 -41.44 -9.79
C GLN A 283 20.73 -41.76 -8.33
N THR A 284 20.80 -40.74 -7.45
CA THR A 284 21.13 -40.91 -6.02
C THR A 284 20.16 -41.83 -5.27
N GLN A 285 18.90 -41.86 -5.69
CA GLN A 285 17.83 -42.64 -5.07
C GLN A 285 17.84 -44.08 -5.59
N VAL A 286 17.77 -44.24 -6.91
CA VAL A 286 17.74 -45.57 -7.54
C VAL A 286 18.97 -46.39 -7.18
N MET A 287 20.14 -45.76 -7.18
CA MET A 287 21.40 -46.38 -6.80
C MET A 287 21.36 -46.98 -5.38
N ARG A 288 20.76 -46.28 -4.41
CA ARG A 288 20.62 -46.78 -3.02
C ARG A 288 19.56 -47.87 -2.89
N CYS A 289 18.44 -47.74 -3.60
CA CYS A 289 17.44 -48.80 -3.64
C CYS A 289 18.01 -50.11 -4.23
N ASN A 290 18.90 -50.01 -5.22
CA ASN A 290 19.58 -51.16 -5.82
C ASN A 290 20.66 -51.79 -4.91
N ALA A 291 21.05 -51.11 -3.82
CA ALA A 291 21.98 -51.63 -2.82
C ALA A 291 21.31 -52.55 -1.78
N CYS A 292 19.98 -52.61 -1.76
CA CYS A 292 19.21 -53.52 -0.91
C CYS A 292 19.35 -54.97 -1.39
N ARG A 293 19.17 -55.92 -0.45
CA ARG A 293 19.20 -57.37 -0.76
C ARG A 293 18.00 -57.89 -1.53
N SER A 294 16.83 -57.28 -1.36
CA SER A 294 15.62 -57.70 -2.08
C SER A 294 14.76 -56.50 -2.48
N LEU A 295 13.91 -56.71 -3.48
CA LEU A 295 12.94 -55.70 -3.91
C LEU A 295 12.02 -55.29 -2.76
N HIS A 296 11.58 -56.24 -1.94
CA HIS A 296 10.74 -55.96 -0.78
C HIS A 296 11.45 -55.03 0.22
N GLU A 297 12.76 -55.21 0.41
CA GLU A 297 13.57 -54.33 1.26
C GLU A 297 13.74 -52.94 0.67
N ALA A 298 13.97 -52.83 -0.65
CA ALA A 298 14.05 -51.56 -1.34
C ALA A 298 12.73 -50.77 -1.22
N THR A 299 11.59 -51.43 -1.42
CA THR A 299 10.26 -50.83 -1.22
C THR A 299 10.04 -50.42 0.24
N LYS A 300 10.43 -51.26 1.20
CA LYS A 300 10.33 -50.93 2.63
C LYS A 300 11.20 -49.73 3.00
N ALA A 301 12.43 -49.65 2.49
CA ALA A 301 13.33 -48.52 2.72
C ALA A 301 12.73 -47.20 2.22
N GLN A 302 12.09 -47.25 1.06
CA GLN A 302 11.43 -46.10 0.46
C GLN A 302 10.25 -45.57 1.29
N PHE A 303 9.43 -46.47 1.85
CA PHE A 303 8.33 -46.06 2.74
C PHE A 303 8.84 -45.46 4.05
N LEU A 304 9.88 -46.08 4.64
CA LEU A 304 10.51 -45.56 5.86
C LEU A 304 11.11 -44.17 5.63
N GLN A 305 11.78 -43.96 4.49
CA GLN A 305 12.35 -42.65 4.12
C GLN A 305 11.31 -41.53 4.13
N VAL A 306 10.09 -41.76 3.62
CA VAL A 306 9.06 -40.72 3.57
C VAL A 306 8.57 -40.37 4.95
N ILE A 307 8.38 -41.36 5.82
CA ILE A 307 7.97 -41.12 7.20
C ILE A 307 9.03 -40.26 7.90
N GLU A 308 10.29 -40.63 7.73
CA GLU A 308 11.46 -39.92 8.24
C GLU A 308 11.50 -38.45 7.74
N LEU A 309 11.32 -38.25 6.43
CA LEU A 309 11.29 -36.92 5.80
C LEU A 309 10.10 -36.09 6.25
N MET A 310 8.91 -36.69 6.41
CA MET A 310 7.71 -36.02 6.94
C MET A 310 7.96 -35.47 8.35
N VAL A 311 8.58 -36.28 9.21
CA VAL A 311 8.87 -35.87 10.60
C VAL A 311 9.77 -34.63 10.59
N ILE A 312 10.87 -34.65 9.83
CA ILE A 312 11.77 -33.48 9.72
C ILE A 312 11.03 -32.27 9.15
N PHE A 313 10.28 -32.47 8.07
CA PHE A 313 9.58 -31.40 7.36
C PHE A 313 8.56 -30.69 8.26
N TYR A 314 7.73 -31.44 8.97
CA TYR A 314 6.73 -30.85 9.86
C TYR A 314 7.36 -30.21 11.09
N ILE A 315 8.44 -30.76 11.66
CA ILE A 315 9.16 -30.09 12.74
C ILE A 315 9.74 -28.76 12.25
N CYS A 316 10.35 -28.71 11.06
CA CYS A 316 10.86 -27.47 10.49
C CYS A 316 9.73 -26.45 10.23
N MET A 317 8.55 -26.90 9.82
CA MET A 317 7.37 -26.04 9.69
C MET A 317 6.93 -25.45 11.04
N LEU A 318 6.90 -26.27 12.10
CA LEU A 318 6.58 -25.83 13.46
C LEU A 318 7.60 -24.78 13.94
N ILE A 319 8.90 -25.04 13.75
CA ILE A 319 9.97 -24.07 14.06
C ILE A 319 9.76 -22.75 13.26
N GLY A 320 9.35 -22.83 12.00
CA GLY A 320 9.04 -21.65 11.19
C GLY A 320 7.84 -20.83 11.72
N MET A 321 6.84 -21.49 12.32
CA MET A 321 5.74 -20.81 12.99
C MET A 321 6.19 -20.18 14.31
N ASP A 322 6.98 -20.89 15.11
CA ASP A 322 7.56 -20.36 16.35
C ASP A 322 8.43 -19.13 16.07
N LEU A 323 9.28 -19.19 15.04
CA LEU A 323 10.08 -18.08 14.53
C LEU A 323 9.21 -16.86 14.24
N SER A 324 8.06 -17.07 13.59
CA SER A 324 7.13 -16.00 13.23
C SER A 324 6.44 -15.36 14.43
N SER A 325 6.24 -16.13 15.51
CA SER A 325 5.67 -15.69 16.78
C SER A 325 6.71 -14.93 17.61
N PHE A 326 7.93 -15.46 17.69
CA PHE A 326 9.05 -14.83 18.40
C PHE A 326 9.39 -13.44 17.85
N TYR A 327 9.46 -13.32 16.51
CA TYR A 327 9.74 -12.05 15.84
C TYR A 327 8.46 -11.26 15.43
N GLU A 328 7.30 -11.50 16.08
CA GLU A 328 6.06 -10.78 15.75
C GLU A 328 6.19 -9.27 15.98
N ASN A 329 6.83 -8.88 17.09
CA ASN A 329 7.00 -7.48 17.49
C ASN A 329 8.17 -6.79 16.79
N CYS A 330 9.19 -7.56 16.41
CA CYS A 330 10.37 -7.04 15.76
C CYS A 330 10.87 -8.00 14.67
N ASP A 331 10.69 -7.58 13.42
CA ASP A 331 10.97 -8.41 12.25
C ASP A 331 12.40 -8.11 11.72
N PRO A 332 13.36 -9.06 11.83
CA PRO A 332 14.75 -8.87 11.40
C PRO A 332 14.91 -8.55 9.92
N LEU A 333 14.01 -9.05 9.04
CA LEU A 333 14.04 -8.72 7.61
C LEU A 333 13.60 -7.29 7.34
N LYS A 334 12.62 -6.77 8.11
CA LYS A 334 12.20 -5.36 7.99
C LYS A 334 13.20 -4.41 8.63
N ALA A 335 13.94 -4.88 9.64
CA ALA A 335 14.99 -4.13 10.32
C ALA A 335 16.31 -4.05 9.52
N ASN A 336 16.41 -4.74 8.36
CA ASN A 336 17.65 -4.86 7.56
C ASN A 336 18.83 -5.44 8.35
N LEU A 337 18.56 -6.34 9.30
CA LEU A 337 19.62 -7.06 10.03
C LEU A 337 20.12 -8.28 9.24
N VAL A 338 19.27 -8.77 8.35
CA VAL A 338 19.53 -9.96 7.55
C VAL A 338 19.16 -9.66 6.10
N ASP A 339 20.09 -9.94 5.19
CA ASP A 339 19.90 -9.70 3.75
C ASP A 339 19.04 -10.79 3.11
N ASN A 340 19.23 -12.04 3.56
CA ASN A 340 18.61 -13.22 2.98
C ASN A 340 17.63 -13.90 3.95
N PRO A 341 16.43 -14.31 3.50
CA PRO A 341 15.46 -15.03 4.35
C PRO A 341 16.01 -16.28 5.04
N ILE A 342 16.94 -16.99 4.38
CA ILE A 342 17.56 -18.23 4.88
C ILE A 342 18.44 -17.96 6.11
N GLN A 343 19.06 -16.78 6.19
CA GLN A 343 19.94 -16.38 7.31
C GLN A 343 19.17 -16.06 8.60
N VAL A 344 17.84 -15.96 8.55
CA VAL A 344 16.99 -15.74 9.74
C VAL A 344 17.03 -16.96 10.67
N MET A 345 17.18 -18.18 10.14
CA MET A 345 17.26 -19.40 10.94
C MET A 345 18.53 -19.46 11.82
N PRO A 346 19.74 -19.24 11.28
CA PRO A 346 20.96 -19.11 12.08
C PRO A 346 20.89 -18.00 13.15
N LEU A 347 20.27 -16.84 12.82
CA LEU A 347 20.06 -15.77 13.80
C LEU A 347 19.17 -16.23 14.96
N TYR A 348 18.05 -16.87 14.64
CA TYR A 348 17.11 -17.41 15.62
C TYR A 348 17.72 -18.47 16.52
N MET A 349 18.59 -19.32 15.94
CA MET A 349 19.37 -20.29 16.71
C MET A 349 20.20 -19.60 17.79
N MET A 350 20.92 -18.53 17.45
CA MET A 350 21.73 -17.80 18.42
C MET A 350 20.89 -17.14 19.51
N ASP A 351 19.74 -16.58 19.14
CA ASP A 351 18.83 -15.92 20.10
C ASP A 351 18.21 -16.90 21.13
N ILE A 352 18.03 -18.17 20.77
CA ILE A 352 17.38 -19.17 21.64
C ILE A 352 18.37 -20.10 22.33
N LEU A 353 19.35 -20.60 21.59
CA LEU A 353 20.29 -21.62 22.07
C LEU A 353 21.54 -20.99 22.70
N GLY A 354 21.84 -19.71 22.42
CA GLY A 354 23.04 -19.02 22.93
C GLY A 354 23.13 -18.91 24.45
N ASP A 355 22.04 -19.16 25.18
CA ASP A 355 22.04 -19.22 26.65
C ASP A 355 22.69 -20.47 27.23
N THR A 356 22.83 -21.54 26.44
CA THR A 356 23.31 -22.83 26.93
C THR A 356 24.44 -23.35 26.07
N SER A 357 25.63 -23.46 26.66
CA SER A 357 26.84 -23.95 25.99
C SER A 357 26.64 -25.36 25.42
N GLY A 358 27.08 -25.58 24.18
CA GLY A 358 27.02 -26.87 23.48
C GLY A 358 25.83 -27.01 22.51
N LEU A 359 24.68 -26.37 22.78
CA LEU A 359 23.50 -26.50 21.92
C LEU A 359 23.60 -25.76 20.58
N PRO A 360 24.16 -24.54 20.53
CA PRO A 360 24.50 -23.88 19.26
C PRO A 360 25.40 -24.76 18.38
N GLY A 361 26.45 -25.36 18.96
CA GLY A 361 27.35 -26.26 18.24
C GLY A 361 26.67 -27.53 17.74
N LEU A 362 25.76 -28.11 18.53
CA LEU A 362 24.96 -29.27 18.12
C LEU A 362 24.06 -28.97 16.91
N TYR A 363 23.38 -27.80 16.91
CA TYR A 363 22.54 -27.41 15.77
C TYR A 363 23.39 -27.14 14.52
N LEU A 364 24.56 -26.50 14.68
CA LEU A 364 25.50 -26.30 13.57
C LEU A 364 25.98 -27.65 13.01
N ALA A 365 26.32 -28.60 13.89
CA ALA A 365 26.69 -29.96 13.52
C ALA A 365 25.57 -30.68 12.76
N CYS A 366 24.30 -30.43 13.11
CA CYS A 366 23.14 -30.90 12.35
C CYS A 366 23.10 -30.30 10.93
N LEU A 367 23.23 -28.98 10.77
CA LEU A 367 23.24 -28.35 9.44
C LEU A 367 24.38 -28.89 8.56
N ILE A 368 25.56 -29.11 9.14
CA ILE A 368 26.70 -29.65 8.40
C ILE A 368 26.50 -31.12 8.07
N SER A 369 25.99 -31.93 9.00
CA SER A 369 25.66 -33.34 8.75
C SER A 369 24.69 -33.49 7.59
N ALA A 370 23.62 -32.68 7.57
CA ALA A 370 22.65 -32.60 6.47
C ALA A 370 23.28 -32.20 5.12
N THR A 371 24.36 -31.42 5.16
CA THR A 371 25.06 -30.97 3.95
C THR A 371 26.04 -32.03 3.44
N LEU A 372 26.80 -32.62 4.35
CA LEU A 372 27.77 -33.67 4.07
C LEU A 372 27.11 -34.89 3.43
N SER A 373 25.91 -35.28 3.87
CA SER A 373 25.14 -36.39 3.29
C SER A 373 24.66 -36.10 1.87
N SER A 374 24.21 -34.86 1.59
CA SER A 374 23.80 -34.48 0.23
C SER A 374 24.99 -34.42 -0.73
N ILE A 375 26.14 -33.92 -0.28
CA ILE A 375 27.36 -33.85 -1.09
C ILE A 375 27.91 -35.25 -1.36
N SER A 376 28.04 -36.10 -0.35
CA SER A 376 28.54 -37.47 -0.51
C SER A 376 27.68 -38.26 -1.50
N SER A 377 26.36 -38.09 -1.42
CA SER A 377 25.38 -38.67 -2.35
C SER A 377 25.59 -38.22 -3.77
N GLY A 378 25.70 -36.91 -3.99
CA GLY A 378 25.84 -36.33 -5.32
C GLY A 378 27.19 -36.66 -5.96
N LEU A 379 28.27 -36.66 -5.17
CA LEU A 379 29.59 -37.09 -5.67
C LEU A 379 29.60 -38.56 -6.07
N ASN A 380 28.98 -39.43 -5.27
CA ASN A 380 28.87 -40.86 -5.60
C ASN A 380 28.00 -41.10 -6.84
N SER A 381 26.88 -40.39 -6.98
CA SER A 381 25.98 -40.54 -8.14
C SER A 381 26.64 -40.08 -9.43
N VAL A 382 27.35 -38.95 -9.42
CA VAL A 382 28.07 -38.44 -10.59
C VAL A 382 29.22 -39.37 -10.96
N ALA A 383 29.96 -39.87 -9.99
CA ALA A 383 31.03 -40.83 -10.24
C ALA A 383 30.49 -42.08 -10.95
N ALA A 384 29.33 -42.60 -10.54
CA ALA A 384 28.71 -43.74 -11.23
C ALA A 384 28.24 -43.39 -12.64
N VAL A 385 27.55 -42.26 -12.83
CA VAL A 385 27.06 -41.83 -14.15
C VAL A 385 28.21 -41.67 -15.13
N ILE A 386 29.33 -41.08 -14.70
CA ILE A 386 30.47 -40.87 -15.59
C ILE A 386 31.20 -42.17 -15.89
N THR A 387 31.42 -43.00 -14.88
CA THR A 387 32.08 -44.29 -15.07
C THR A 387 31.26 -45.21 -15.98
N GLU A 388 29.94 -45.30 -15.78
CA GLU A 388 29.06 -46.21 -16.53
C GLU A 388 28.64 -45.64 -17.89
N ASP A 389 28.24 -44.37 -17.98
CA ASP A 389 27.68 -43.81 -19.21
C ASP A 389 28.74 -43.27 -20.19
N TYR A 390 29.93 -42.90 -19.69
CA TYR A 390 31.00 -42.33 -20.53
C TYR A 390 32.20 -43.26 -20.61
N ILE A 391 32.80 -43.64 -19.47
CA ILE A 391 34.09 -44.33 -19.46
C ILE A 391 33.97 -45.74 -20.03
N LYS A 392 33.04 -46.56 -19.53
CA LYS A 392 32.82 -47.92 -20.06
C LYS A 392 32.28 -47.90 -21.49
N VAL A 393 31.47 -46.92 -21.83
CA VAL A 393 30.75 -46.87 -23.12
C VAL A 393 31.62 -46.33 -24.27
N TYR A 394 32.56 -45.42 -24.00
CA TYR A 394 33.41 -44.79 -25.04
C TYR A 394 34.90 -45.08 -24.92
N PHE A 395 35.44 -45.15 -23.71
CA PHE A 395 36.89 -45.22 -23.54
C PHE A 395 37.40 -46.66 -23.43
N ILE A 396 36.83 -47.47 -22.54
CA ILE A 396 37.34 -48.83 -22.29
C ILE A 396 36.16 -49.78 -21.95
N PRO A 397 35.62 -50.50 -22.96
CA PRO A 397 34.50 -51.43 -22.79
C PRO A 397 34.78 -52.58 -21.81
N ASN A 398 36.02 -53.07 -21.75
CA ASN A 398 36.45 -54.17 -20.87
C ASN A 398 37.45 -53.68 -19.81
N LEU A 399 37.03 -52.74 -18.95
CA LEU A 399 37.83 -52.24 -17.84
C LEU A 399 37.97 -53.30 -16.74
N ARG A 400 39.22 -53.65 -16.39
CA ARG A 400 39.51 -54.50 -15.21
C ARG A 400 38.95 -53.83 -13.95
N GLU A 401 38.23 -54.58 -13.12
CA GLU A 401 37.50 -54.05 -11.95
C GLU A 401 38.35 -53.17 -11.02
N LYS A 402 39.61 -53.56 -10.76
CA LYS A 402 40.56 -52.76 -9.97
C LYS A 402 40.86 -51.38 -10.56
N LYS A 403 40.98 -51.29 -11.89
CA LYS A 403 41.21 -50.01 -12.58
C LYS A 403 39.95 -49.15 -12.56
N SER A 404 38.77 -49.75 -12.72
CA SER A 404 37.52 -49.01 -12.69
C SER A 404 37.21 -48.44 -11.30
N HIS A 405 37.55 -49.16 -10.23
CA HIS A 405 37.48 -48.63 -8.86
C HIS A 405 38.33 -47.36 -8.73
N THR A 406 39.61 -47.43 -9.12
CA THR A 406 40.54 -46.29 -9.03
C THR A 406 40.07 -45.10 -9.85
N ILE A 407 39.54 -45.35 -11.06
CA ILE A 407 38.98 -44.31 -11.92
C ILE A 407 37.80 -43.62 -11.23
N SER A 408 36.86 -44.37 -10.65
CA SER A 408 35.71 -43.79 -9.95
C SER A 408 36.13 -42.91 -8.77
N GLN A 409 37.19 -43.28 -8.03
CA GLN A 409 37.73 -42.44 -6.96
C GLN A 409 38.32 -41.13 -7.49
N ILE A 410 39.06 -41.19 -8.60
CA ILE A 410 39.62 -40.01 -9.27
C ILE A 410 38.49 -39.10 -9.76
N VAL A 411 37.45 -39.66 -10.37
CA VAL A 411 36.27 -38.91 -10.83
C VAL A 411 35.59 -38.21 -9.65
N SER A 412 35.37 -38.89 -8.52
CA SER A 412 34.80 -38.27 -7.32
C SER A 412 35.63 -37.07 -6.83
N VAL A 413 36.96 -37.19 -6.83
CA VAL A 413 37.86 -36.08 -6.42
C VAL A 413 37.79 -34.91 -7.40
N VAL A 414 37.87 -35.18 -8.70
CA VAL A 414 37.76 -34.14 -9.74
C VAL A 414 36.43 -33.40 -9.64
N PHE A 415 35.32 -34.12 -9.48
CA PHE A 415 34.01 -33.48 -9.30
C PHE A 415 33.86 -32.72 -7.99
N GLY A 416 34.46 -33.20 -6.91
CA GLY A 416 34.54 -32.46 -5.64
C GLY A 416 35.24 -31.11 -5.83
N THR A 417 36.38 -31.10 -6.53
CA THR A 417 37.10 -29.85 -6.85
C THR A 417 36.29 -28.93 -7.76
N LEU A 418 35.61 -29.46 -8.78
CA LEU A 418 34.74 -28.66 -9.64
C LEU A 418 33.57 -28.05 -8.87
N CYS A 419 32.94 -28.78 -7.94
CA CYS A 419 31.87 -28.23 -7.10
C CYS A 419 32.37 -27.08 -6.21
N LEU A 420 33.59 -27.17 -5.67
CA LEU A 420 34.21 -26.08 -4.90
C LEU A 420 34.44 -24.83 -5.76
N GLU A 421 34.96 -24.99 -6.98
CA GLU A 421 35.14 -23.88 -7.94
C GLU A 421 33.82 -23.23 -8.34
N PHE A 422 32.78 -24.03 -8.62
CA PHE A 422 31.45 -23.48 -8.92
C PHE A 422 30.83 -22.77 -7.71
N THR A 423 31.08 -23.25 -6.49
CA THR A 423 30.67 -22.54 -5.26
C THR A 423 31.37 -21.18 -5.15
N HIS A 424 32.63 -21.10 -5.56
CA HIS A 424 33.39 -19.83 -5.63
C HIS A 424 32.81 -18.85 -6.63
N ILE A 425 32.41 -19.32 -7.80
CA ILE A 425 31.73 -18.48 -8.79
C ILE A 425 30.36 -18.02 -8.27
N ALA A 426 29.59 -18.93 -7.66
CA ALA A 426 28.24 -18.63 -7.15
C ALA A 426 28.25 -17.55 -6.05
N SER A 427 29.18 -17.64 -5.10
CA SER A 427 29.32 -16.63 -4.04
C SER A 427 29.63 -15.23 -4.58
N LYS A 428 30.40 -15.12 -5.66
CA LYS A 428 30.67 -13.83 -6.32
C LYS A 428 29.45 -13.29 -7.08
N LEU A 429 28.65 -14.17 -7.68
CA LEU A 429 27.46 -13.77 -8.45
C LEU A 429 26.39 -13.13 -7.56
N GLU A 430 26.20 -13.63 -6.33
CA GLU A 430 25.23 -13.07 -5.39
C GLU A 430 25.58 -11.63 -4.98
N HIS A 431 26.86 -11.37 -4.69
CA HIS A 431 27.35 -10.03 -4.41
C HIS A 431 27.15 -9.08 -5.60
N LEU A 432 27.28 -9.58 -6.83
CA LEU A 432 27.01 -8.80 -8.04
C LEU A 432 25.51 -8.52 -8.21
N LEU A 433 24.63 -9.49 -8.00
CA LEU A 433 23.17 -9.29 -8.14
C LEU A 433 22.63 -8.30 -7.10
N GLN A 434 23.10 -8.36 -5.85
CA GLN A 434 22.71 -7.41 -4.80
C GLN A 434 23.20 -5.97 -5.08
N SER A 435 24.25 -5.81 -5.88
CA SER A 435 24.82 -4.50 -6.22
C SER A 435 24.09 -3.75 -7.34
N THR A 436 23.13 -4.38 -8.03
CA THR A 436 22.61 -3.83 -9.31
C THR A 436 21.59 -2.69 -9.18
N GLU A 437 20.84 -2.53 -8.07
CA GLU A 437 20.00 -1.34 -7.88
C GLU A 437 19.94 -0.88 -6.41
N PRO A 438 20.48 0.31 -6.06
CA PRO A 438 20.38 0.83 -4.71
C PRO A 438 18.92 1.16 -4.38
N ARG A 439 18.33 0.44 -3.41
CA ARG A 439 16.93 0.64 -2.98
C ARG A 439 16.68 1.97 -2.28
N HIS A 440 17.73 2.63 -1.79
CA HIS A 440 17.66 3.88 -1.07
C HIS A 440 18.55 4.92 -1.73
N TYR A 441 17.93 6.01 -2.21
CA TYR A 441 18.64 7.14 -2.81
C TYR A 441 18.64 8.31 -1.84
N TYR A 442 19.84 8.67 -1.36
CA TYR A 442 20.06 9.86 -0.54
C TYR A 442 20.96 10.82 -1.31
N THR A 443 20.46 12.01 -1.63
CA THR A 443 21.27 13.07 -2.23
C THR A 443 21.27 14.29 -1.33
N ARG A 444 22.47 14.79 -1.04
CA ARG A 444 22.68 16.05 -0.34
C ARG A 444 23.54 16.94 -1.23
N PHE A 445 22.97 18.03 -1.69
CA PHE A 445 23.67 19.03 -2.48
C PHE A 445 23.76 20.33 -1.69
N GLN A 446 24.98 20.82 -1.51
CA GLN A 446 25.27 22.06 -0.78
C GLN A 446 26.35 22.82 -1.55
N SER A 447 26.01 23.99 -2.08
CA SER A 447 26.94 24.81 -2.86
C SER A 447 26.50 26.28 -2.87
N THR A 448 27.47 27.20 -2.82
CA THR A 448 27.23 28.64 -2.69
C THR A 448 26.89 29.31 -4.03
N GLU A 449 27.55 28.93 -5.12
CA GLU A 449 27.48 29.64 -6.42
C GLU A 449 26.89 28.88 -7.64
N PRO A 450 26.10 27.80 -7.52
CA PRO A 450 25.58 27.13 -8.70
C PRO A 450 24.47 27.96 -9.34
N ARG A 451 24.74 28.59 -10.49
CA ARG A 451 23.71 29.37 -11.21
C ARG A 451 22.55 28.50 -11.72
N HIS A 452 22.83 27.28 -12.14
CA HIS A 452 21.85 26.35 -12.71
C HIS A 452 22.00 24.96 -12.11
N TYR A 453 20.87 24.34 -11.76
CA TYR A 453 20.82 22.97 -11.26
C TYR A 453 19.78 22.17 -12.04
N TYR A 454 20.24 21.16 -12.78
CA TYR A 454 19.42 20.27 -13.58
C TYR A 454 19.61 18.83 -13.12
N THR A 455 18.52 18.15 -12.76
CA THR A 455 18.57 16.71 -12.48
C THR A 455 17.47 15.93 -13.15
N ARG A 456 17.84 14.75 -13.67
CA ARG A 456 16.91 13.76 -14.18
C ARG A 456 17.15 12.45 -13.43
N PHE A 457 16.14 11.98 -12.72
CA PHE A 457 16.17 10.71 -12.02
C PHE A 457 15.20 9.74 -12.69
N GLN A 458 15.73 8.57 -13.06
CA GLN A 458 14.97 7.49 -13.69
C GLN A 458 15.40 6.17 -13.06
N SER A 459 14.48 5.47 -12.42
CA SER A 459 14.72 4.19 -11.76
C SER A 459 13.42 3.39 -11.65
N THR A 460 13.55 2.08 -11.76
CA THR A 460 12.50 1.06 -11.72
C THR A 460 11.99 0.84 -10.28
N GLU A 461 12.86 0.52 -9.32
CA GLU A 461 12.41 0.13 -7.97
C GLU A 461 13.09 0.87 -6.78
N PRO A 462 13.15 2.20 -6.76
CA PRO A 462 13.70 2.92 -5.62
C PRO A 462 12.70 2.92 -4.46
N ARG A 463 12.91 2.15 -3.39
CA ARG A 463 12.01 2.16 -2.22
C ARG A 463 11.92 3.54 -1.58
N HIS A 464 13.04 4.25 -1.45
CA HIS A 464 13.10 5.55 -0.81
C HIS A 464 13.95 6.54 -1.61
N TYR A 465 13.41 7.74 -1.83
CA TYR A 465 14.13 8.84 -2.46
C TYR A 465 14.12 10.06 -1.54
N TYR A 466 15.30 10.42 -1.04
CA TYR A 466 15.53 11.55 -0.15
C TYR A 466 16.49 12.54 -0.80
N THR A 467 16.07 13.79 -0.88
CA THR A 467 16.92 14.87 -1.38
C THR A 467 16.93 16.05 -0.45
N ARG A 468 18.12 16.61 -0.23
CA ARG A 468 18.34 17.87 0.48
C ARG A 468 19.18 18.77 -0.40
N PHE A 469 18.60 19.86 -0.86
CA PHE A 469 19.25 20.87 -1.67
C PHE A 469 19.39 22.16 -0.88
N GLN A 470 20.60 22.72 -0.83
CA GLN A 470 20.90 23.99 -0.18
C GLN A 470 21.84 24.83 -1.04
N SER A 471 21.44 26.08 -1.34
CA SER A 471 22.27 27.02 -2.10
C SER A 471 21.99 28.48 -1.76
N SER A 472 22.94 29.38 -2.04
CA SER A 472 22.74 30.83 -1.96
C SER A 472 22.39 31.44 -3.33
N GLU A 473 23.23 31.31 -4.36
CA GLU A 473 23.08 32.09 -5.60
C GLU A 473 22.38 31.37 -6.77
N LEU A 474 21.47 30.44 -6.47
CA LEU A 474 20.78 29.68 -7.51
C LEU A 474 19.88 30.58 -8.38
N ARG A 475 19.99 30.49 -9.71
CA ARG A 475 19.03 31.15 -10.62
C ARG A 475 17.95 30.19 -11.11
N HIS A 476 18.33 28.98 -11.49
CA HIS A 476 17.43 28.01 -12.13
C HIS A 476 17.53 26.64 -11.49
N TYR A 477 16.40 26.12 -11.01
CA TYR A 477 16.26 24.77 -10.47
C TYR A 477 15.28 23.95 -11.30
N TYR A 478 15.75 22.91 -11.97
CA TYR A 478 14.95 22.04 -12.81
C TYR A 478 15.16 20.58 -12.40
N THR A 479 14.09 19.92 -11.96
CA THR A 479 14.14 18.49 -11.64
C THR A 479 13.05 17.71 -12.33
N ARG A 480 13.43 16.54 -12.87
CA ARG A 480 12.51 15.56 -13.46
C ARG A 480 12.71 14.22 -12.75
N PHE A 481 11.66 13.75 -12.09
CA PHE A 481 11.64 12.45 -11.42
C PHE A 481 10.63 11.54 -12.13
N GLN A 482 11.09 10.35 -12.53
CA GLN A 482 10.27 9.33 -13.17
C GLN A 482 10.62 7.96 -12.56
N SER A 483 9.64 7.28 -11.99
CA SER A 483 9.83 5.95 -11.40
C SER A 483 8.53 5.16 -11.33
N THR A 484 8.61 3.83 -11.39
CA THR A 484 7.43 2.95 -11.33
C THR A 484 6.95 2.73 -9.89
N GLU A 485 7.82 2.35 -8.95
CA GLU A 485 7.39 1.93 -7.60
C GLU A 485 8.08 2.62 -6.40
N PRO A 486 8.15 3.96 -6.34
CA PRO A 486 8.69 4.63 -5.16
C PRO A 486 7.72 4.60 -3.98
N ARG A 487 8.04 3.92 -2.88
CA ARG A 487 7.17 3.97 -1.68
C ARG A 487 7.16 5.36 -1.03
N HIS A 488 8.30 6.02 -1.00
CA HIS A 488 8.49 7.27 -0.27
C HIS A 488 9.34 8.28 -1.06
N TYR A 489 8.79 9.48 -1.26
CA TYR A 489 9.49 10.61 -1.87
C TYR A 489 9.56 11.79 -0.89
N TYR A 490 10.78 12.17 -0.52
CA TYR A 490 11.06 13.25 0.41
C TYR A 490 12.04 14.26 -0.20
N THR A 491 11.63 15.52 -0.24
CA THR A 491 12.52 16.60 -0.71
C THR A 491 12.50 17.79 0.23
N ARG A 492 13.69 18.35 0.46
CA ARG A 492 13.88 19.61 1.18
C ARG A 492 14.72 20.54 0.32
N PHE A 493 14.12 21.63 -0.12
CA PHE A 493 14.77 22.68 -0.88
C PHE A 493 14.92 23.94 -0.04
N GLN A 494 16.12 24.51 -0.03
CA GLN A 494 16.43 25.78 0.62
C GLN A 494 17.34 26.62 -0.28
N SER A 495 16.89 27.81 -0.63
CA SER A 495 17.67 28.78 -1.41
C SER A 495 17.33 30.21 -1.00
N THR A 496 18.18 31.21 -1.24
CA THR A 496 17.77 32.60 -1.05
C THR A 496 16.92 33.06 -2.24
N GLU A 497 17.50 33.24 -3.44
CA GLU A 497 16.84 33.92 -4.56
C GLU A 497 16.76 33.14 -5.90
N PRO A 498 16.09 31.98 -5.96
CA PRO A 498 15.88 31.25 -7.21
C PRO A 498 14.92 31.98 -8.15
N ARG A 499 15.40 32.44 -9.32
CA ARG A 499 14.51 33.04 -10.35
C ARG A 499 13.43 32.04 -10.81
N HIS A 500 13.80 30.80 -11.08
CA HIS A 500 12.87 29.78 -11.56
C HIS A 500 13.05 28.46 -10.81
N TYR A 501 11.96 27.99 -10.20
CA TYR A 501 11.86 26.66 -9.61
C TYR A 501 10.85 25.83 -10.39
N TYR A 502 11.33 24.78 -11.05
CA TYR A 502 10.51 23.89 -11.87
C TYR A 502 10.73 22.43 -11.46
N THR A 503 9.64 21.75 -11.08
CA THR A 503 9.68 20.31 -10.82
C THR A 503 8.60 19.55 -11.56
N ARG A 504 8.99 18.41 -12.14
CA ARG A 504 8.07 17.46 -12.77
C ARG A 504 8.25 16.09 -12.10
N PHE A 505 7.18 15.63 -11.48
CA PHE A 505 7.12 14.34 -10.79
C PHE A 505 6.11 13.43 -11.48
N GLN A 506 6.53 12.20 -11.80
CA GLN A 506 5.68 11.17 -12.39
C GLN A 506 5.97 9.81 -11.75
N SER A 507 4.95 9.16 -11.22
CA SER A 507 5.03 7.78 -10.71
C SER A 507 3.77 6.96 -10.98
N SER A 508 3.86 5.63 -10.93
CA SER A 508 2.67 4.76 -10.89
C SER A 508 2.24 4.47 -9.44
N GLU A 509 3.14 3.94 -8.60
CA GLU A 509 2.79 3.51 -7.25
C GLU A 509 3.54 4.30 -6.18
N LEU A 510 2.95 5.41 -5.69
CA LEU A 510 3.53 6.22 -4.62
C LEU A 510 2.67 6.16 -3.36
N ARG A 511 3.25 5.80 -2.20
CA ARG A 511 2.49 5.87 -0.94
C ARG A 511 2.52 7.25 -0.31
N HIS A 512 3.70 7.87 -0.25
CA HIS A 512 3.90 9.12 0.46
C HIS A 512 4.74 10.12 -0.32
N TYR A 513 4.18 11.31 -0.55
CA TYR A 513 4.87 12.44 -1.14
C TYR A 513 5.04 13.56 -0.11
N TYR A 514 6.27 13.92 0.23
CA TYR A 514 6.59 14.98 1.18
C TYR A 514 7.58 15.97 0.57
N THR A 515 7.19 17.23 0.51
CA THR A 515 8.08 18.30 0.03
C THR A 515 8.05 19.50 0.96
N ARG A 516 9.23 20.08 1.19
CA ARG A 516 9.42 21.32 1.92
C ARG A 516 10.24 22.28 1.09
N PHE A 517 9.64 23.39 0.70
CA PHE A 517 10.27 24.48 -0.03
C PHE A 517 10.40 25.69 0.89
N GLN A 518 11.60 26.25 0.96
CA GLN A 518 11.90 27.47 1.71
C GLN A 518 12.77 28.39 0.86
N SER A 519 12.32 29.63 0.65
CA SER A 519 13.05 30.64 -0.13
C SER A 519 12.80 32.05 0.42
N THR A 520 13.65 33.03 0.07
CA THR A 520 13.29 34.44 0.23
C THR A 520 12.45 34.88 -0.97
N GLU A 521 13.05 35.07 -2.14
CA GLU A 521 12.38 35.71 -3.30
C GLU A 521 12.40 34.89 -4.61
N PRO A 522 11.54 33.88 -4.76
CA PRO A 522 11.40 33.16 -6.01
C PRO A 522 10.53 33.93 -7.02
N ARG A 523 11.03 34.21 -8.24
CA ARG A 523 10.16 34.85 -9.26
C ARG A 523 9.06 33.92 -9.74
N HIS A 524 9.40 32.68 -10.08
CA HIS A 524 8.44 31.69 -10.59
C HIS A 524 8.60 30.34 -9.89
N TYR A 525 7.53 29.89 -9.25
CA TYR A 525 7.42 28.54 -8.68
C TYR A 525 6.43 27.73 -9.50
N TYR A 526 6.91 26.67 -10.17
CA TYR A 526 6.11 25.77 -10.98
C TYR A 526 6.31 24.32 -10.57
N THR A 527 5.22 23.64 -10.23
CA THR A 527 5.26 22.18 -9.97
C THR A 527 4.16 21.45 -10.71
N ARG A 528 4.54 20.29 -11.28
CA ARG A 528 3.61 19.34 -11.91
C ARG A 528 3.78 17.96 -11.28
N PHE A 529 2.73 17.50 -10.62
CA PHE A 529 2.67 16.20 -9.96
C PHE A 529 1.64 15.30 -10.66
N GLN A 530 2.05 14.07 -10.98
CA GLN A 530 1.18 13.04 -11.53
C GLN A 530 1.51 11.68 -10.89
N SER A 531 0.51 11.02 -10.30
CA SER A 531 0.60 9.63 -9.81
C SER A 531 -0.67 8.86 -10.17
N SER A 532 -0.62 7.54 -10.35
CA SER A 532 -1.85 6.73 -10.38
C SER A 532 -2.34 6.41 -8.97
N GLU A 533 -1.46 5.90 -8.11
CA GLU A 533 -1.80 5.63 -6.72
C GLU A 533 -1.09 6.62 -5.79
N LEU A 534 -1.85 7.22 -4.87
CA LEU A 534 -1.30 8.07 -3.81
C LEU A 534 -2.07 7.91 -2.50
N ARG A 535 -1.39 7.64 -1.38
CA ARG A 535 -2.05 7.68 -0.06
C ARG A 535 -1.97 9.05 0.58
N HIS A 536 -0.77 9.61 0.71
CA HIS A 536 -0.57 10.90 1.41
C HIS A 536 0.23 11.87 0.56
N TYR A 537 -0.33 13.05 0.32
CA TYR A 537 0.34 14.18 -0.29
C TYR A 537 0.53 15.29 0.73
N TYR A 538 1.78 15.63 1.05
CA TYR A 538 2.13 16.70 1.97
C TYR A 538 3.10 17.68 1.34
N THR A 539 2.71 18.96 1.30
CA THR A 539 3.60 20.03 0.84
C THR A 539 3.60 21.20 1.79
N ARG A 540 4.79 21.77 2.02
CA ARG A 540 4.97 22.99 2.79
C ARG A 540 5.79 23.98 1.97
N PHE A 541 5.17 25.09 1.61
CA PHE A 541 5.79 26.20 0.90
C PHE A 541 5.90 27.41 1.84
N GLN A 542 7.10 27.98 1.93
CA GLN A 542 7.39 29.17 2.70
C GLN A 542 8.28 30.12 1.88
N SER A 543 7.82 31.35 1.69
CA SER A 543 8.52 32.39 0.92
C SER A 543 8.24 33.78 1.49
N THR A 544 9.06 34.79 1.18
CA THR A 544 8.66 36.20 1.38
C THR A 544 7.82 36.65 0.17
N GLU A 545 8.44 36.83 -1.00
CA GLU A 545 7.78 37.49 -2.15
C GLU A 545 7.79 36.68 -3.47
N PRO A 546 6.94 35.66 -3.61
CA PRO A 546 6.80 34.95 -4.89
C PRO A 546 5.97 35.76 -5.89
N ARG A 547 6.53 36.08 -7.09
CA ARG A 547 5.72 36.75 -8.13
C ARG A 547 4.62 35.83 -8.67
N HIS A 548 4.96 34.60 -9.03
CA HIS A 548 4.01 33.62 -9.58
C HIS A 548 4.17 32.26 -8.90
N TYR A 549 3.07 31.78 -8.30
CA TYR A 549 2.96 30.43 -7.76
C TYR A 549 1.99 29.62 -8.60
N TYR A 550 2.49 28.57 -9.28
CA TYR A 550 1.71 27.66 -10.11
C TYR A 550 1.91 26.22 -9.68
N THR A 551 0.81 25.52 -9.36
CA THR A 551 0.84 24.08 -9.10
C THR A 551 -0.24 23.33 -9.86
N ARG A 552 0.12 22.16 -10.37
CA ARG A 552 -0.81 21.21 -11.00
C ARG A 552 -0.66 19.83 -10.37
N PHE A 553 -1.71 19.37 -9.72
CA PHE A 553 -1.80 18.07 -9.07
C PHE A 553 -2.81 17.17 -9.81
N GLN A 554 -2.41 15.95 -10.13
CA GLN A 554 -3.25 14.92 -10.70
C GLN A 554 -2.97 13.56 -10.05
N SER A 555 -4.00 12.91 -9.51
CA SER A 555 -3.95 11.53 -9.02
C SER A 555 -5.21 10.77 -9.41
N SER A 556 -5.17 9.46 -9.63
CA SER A 556 -6.42 8.66 -9.60
C SER A 556 -6.84 8.51 -8.15
N GLU A 557 -6.10 7.74 -7.36
CA GLU A 557 -6.42 7.49 -5.96
C GLU A 557 -5.73 8.47 -5.01
N LEU A 558 -6.45 8.97 -3.98
CA LEU A 558 -5.90 9.86 -2.97
C LEU A 558 -6.56 9.69 -1.60
N ARG A 559 -5.84 9.32 -0.54
CA ARG A 559 -6.46 9.33 0.81
C ARG A 559 -6.41 10.70 1.48
N HIS A 560 -5.23 11.30 1.59
CA HIS A 560 -5.05 12.56 2.31
C HIS A 560 -4.24 13.56 1.47
N TYR A 561 -4.83 14.73 1.24
CA TYR A 561 -4.16 15.87 0.62
C TYR A 561 -3.96 16.97 1.67
N TYR A 562 -2.71 17.28 1.99
CA TYR A 562 -2.32 18.35 2.91
C TYR A 562 -1.36 19.33 2.25
N THR A 563 -1.74 20.59 2.21
CA THR A 563 -0.83 21.65 1.76
C THR A 563 -0.82 22.83 2.72
N ARG A 564 0.37 23.40 2.95
CA ARG A 564 0.54 24.62 3.73
C ARG A 564 1.34 25.62 2.91
N PHE A 565 0.71 26.75 2.59
CA PHE A 565 1.32 27.87 1.90
C PHE A 565 1.42 29.07 2.84
N GLN A 566 2.62 29.63 2.95
CA GLN A 566 2.89 30.82 3.75
C GLN A 566 3.76 31.79 2.95
N SER A 567 3.27 33.02 2.77
CA SER A 567 3.96 34.09 2.05
C SER A 567 3.64 35.47 2.63
N THR A 568 4.46 36.49 2.36
CA THR A 568 4.08 37.89 2.63
C THR A 568 3.29 38.46 1.45
N GLU A 569 3.87 38.53 0.25
CA GLU A 569 3.24 39.22 -0.89
C GLU A 569 3.26 38.44 -2.23
N PRO A 570 2.39 37.44 -2.44
CA PRO A 570 2.19 36.83 -3.74
C PRO A 570 1.45 37.76 -4.70
N ARG A 571 2.00 38.00 -5.91
CA ARG A 571 1.24 38.70 -6.96
C ARG A 571 0.16 37.82 -7.58
N HIS A 572 0.51 36.58 -7.94
CA HIS A 572 -0.42 35.61 -8.55
C HIS A 572 -0.30 34.23 -7.91
N TYR A 573 -1.43 33.72 -7.42
CA TYR A 573 -1.55 32.36 -6.89
C TYR A 573 -2.49 31.53 -7.77
N TYR A 574 -1.96 30.50 -8.43
CA TYR A 574 -2.70 29.58 -9.28
C TYR A 574 -2.49 28.13 -8.84
N THR A 575 -3.59 27.42 -8.54
CA THR A 575 -3.52 25.98 -8.30
C THR A 575 -4.60 25.22 -9.06
N ARG A 576 -4.24 24.04 -9.56
CA ARG A 576 -5.18 23.10 -10.20
C ARG A 576 -5.07 21.73 -9.54
N PHE A 577 -6.18 21.26 -8.98
CA PHE A 577 -6.30 19.95 -8.34
C PHE A 577 -7.29 19.06 -9.10
N GLN A 578 -6.87 17.84 -9.40
CA GLN A 578 -7.70 16.82 -10.04
C GLN A 578 -7.45 15.45 -9.37
N SER A 579 -8.50 14.82 -8.83
CA SER A 579 -8.45 13.45 -8.28
C SER A 579 -9.79 12.75 -8.43
N SER A 580 -9.84 11.42 -8.61
CA SER A 580 -11.12 10.70 -8.63
C SER A 580 -11.69 10.50 -7.22
N GLU A 581 -10.88 10.11 -6.25
CA GLU A 581 -11.39 9.71 -4.90
C GLU A 581 -10.57 10.28 -3.72
N PRO A 582 -10.58 11.60 -3.44
CA PRO A 582 -9.95 12.16 -2.25
C PRO A 582 -10.78 11.95 -0.97
N ARG A 583 -10.29 11.18 0.02
CA ARG A 583 -10.99 11.03 1.33
C ARG A 583 -10.93 12.29 2.21
N HIS A 584 -9.76 12.93 2.30
CA HIS A 584 -9.54 14.14 3.09
C HIS A 584 -8.73 15.18 2.30
N TYR A 585 -9.27 16.38 2.19
CA TYR A 585 -8.63 17.52 1.55
C TYR A 585 -8.43 18.66 2.56
N TYR A 586 -7.18 19.03 2.84
CA TYR A 586 -6.82 20.11 3.75
C TYR A 586 -5.80 21.04 3.12
N THR A 587 -6.11 22.33 3.11
CA THR A 587 -5.20 23.38 2.63
C THR A 587 -5.18 24.54 3.60
N ARG A 588 -4.00 24.95 4.05
CA ARG A 588 -3.81 26.15 4.88
C ARG A 588 -3.04 27.20 4.09
N PHE A 589 -3.68 28.33 3.82
CA PHE A 589 -3.12 29.45 3.08
C PHE A 589 -2.97 30.67 4.00
N GLN A 590 -1.77 31.25 4.09
CA GLN A 590 -1.49 32.45 4.87
C GLN A 590 -0.71 33.45 4.01
N SER A 591 -1.27 34.66 3.86
CA SER A 591 -0.68 35.78 3.10
C SER A 591 -1.02 37.11 3.78
N THR A 592 -0.12 38.11 3.73
CA THR A 592 -0.40 39.46 4.23
C THR A 592 -1.06 40.33 3.17
N GLU A 593 -0.58 40.27 1.93
CA GLU A 593 -1.22 40.91 0.77
C GLU A 593 -1.38 39.91 -0.38
N LEU A 594 -2.40 40.09 -1.23
CA LEU A 594 -2.58 39.27 -2.44
C LEU A 594 -3.38 40.02 -3.51
N ARG A 595 -2.85 40.04 -4.75
CA ARG A 595 -3.51 40.70 -5.90
C ARG A 595 -4.51 39.79 -6.63
N HIS A 596 -4.08 38.61 -7.07
CA HIS A 596 -4.94 37.67 -7.82
C HIS A 596 -4.89 36.25 -7.24
N TYR A 597 -6.06 35.69 -6.93
CA TYR A 597 -6.25 34.34 -6.38
C TYR A 597 -7.04 33.46 -7.34
N TYR A 598 -6.49 32.33 -7.77
CA TYR A 598 -7.17 31.37 -8.63
C TYR A 598 -6.95 29.92 -8.18
N ILE A 599 -8.03 29.16 -7.97
CA ILE A 599 -7.98 27.73 -7.64
C ILE A 599 -8.99 26.96 -8.46
N ARG A 600 -8.57 25.98 -9.28
CA ARG A 600 -9.50 25.07 -9.97
C ARG A 600 -9.50 23.69 -9.33
N PHE A 601 -10.66 23.22 -8.88
CA PHE A 601 -10.85 21.93 -8.21
C PHE A 601 -11.77 21.00 -9.00
N GLN A 602 -11.39 19.74 -9.19
CA GLN A 602 -12.19 18.72 -9.88
C GLN A 602 -12.11 17.37 -9.14
N SER A 603 -13.28 16.83 -8.72
CA SER A 603 -13.43 15.56 -7.98
C SER A 603 -14.76 14.85 -8.28
N SER A 604 -14.82 13.52 -8.06
CA SER A 604 -16.01 12.66 -8.23
C SER A 604 -16.79 12.31 -6.95
N GLU A 605 -16.29 12.62 -5.74
CA GLU A 605 -16.88 12.18 -4.45
C GLU A 605 -17.32 13.30 -3.45
N PRO A 606 -18.16 12.99 -2.42
CA PRO A 606 -19.32 13.83 -2.06
C PRO A 606 -19.24 14.70 -0.78
N ARG A 607 -18.10 14.80 -0.07
CA ARG A 607 -17.94 15.68 1.11
C ARG A 607 -16.76 16.62 0.96
N ILE A 608 -17.04 17.93 0.90
CA ILE A 608 -16.02 18.96 0.70
C ILE A 608 -16.06 19.94 1.88
N ILE A 609 -14.95 20.02 2.63
CA ILE A 609 -14.75 21.01 3.69
C ILE A 609 -13.55 21.87 3.28
N ILE A 610 -13.78 23.16 3.02
CA ILE A 610 -12.72 24.11 2.65
C ILE A 610 -12.53 25.07 3.84
N PRO A 611 -11.48 24.98 4.67
CA PRO A 611 -11.27 25.97 5.73
C PRO A 611 -10.88 27.36 5.19
N GLY A 612 -11.41 28.42 5.83
CA GLY A 612 -11.49 29.81 5.33
C GLY A 612 -10.18 30.60 5.15
N PHE A 613 -10.29 31.72 4.40
CA PHE A 613 -9.17 32.47 3.80
C PHE A 613 -9.15 33.98 4.14
N SER A 614 -7.94 34.48 4.41
CA SER A 614 -7.37 35.87 4.41
C SER A 614 -8.15 37.07 5.01
N ARG A 615 -7.41 38.04 5.58
CA ARG A 615 -7.94 39.29 6.18
C ARG A 615 -8.18 40.43 5.16
N GLN A 616 -7.48 40.47 4.01
CA GLN A 616 -7.56 41.55 2.99
C GLN A 616 -7.24 41.01 1.57
N SER A 617 -8.03 41.37 0.55
CA SER A 617 -7.81 40.98 -0.88
C SER A 617 -8.56 41.91 -1.84
N ARG A 618 -7.98 42.25 -3.01
CA ARG A 618 -8.58 43.20 -3.97
C ARG A 618 -9.75 42.60 -4.76
N ASP A 619 -9.50 41.51 -5.49
CA ASP A 619 -10.50 40.81 -6.33
C ASP A 619 -10.49 39.30 -6.01
N ILE A 620 -11.67 38.71 -5.79
CA ILE A 620 -11.83 37.28 -5.47
C ILE A 620 -12.69 36.61 -6.55
N ILE A 621 -12.13 35.63 -7.25
CA ILE A 621 -12.85 34.81 -8.24
C ILE A 621 -12.69 33.33 -7.86
N THR A 622 -13.78 32.69 -7.43
CA THR A 622 -13.80 31.25 -7.16
C THR A 622 -14.39 30.51 -8.37
N PRO A 623 -13.75 29.48 -8.95
CA PRO A 623 -14.38 28.71 -10.01
C PRO A 623 -15.23 27.56 -9.46
N GLY A 624 -16.10 27.08 -10.34
CA GLY A 624 -17.20 26.18 -10.07
C GLY A 624 -16.97 24.76 -9.61
N PHE A 625 -17.96 24.25 -8.88
CA PHE A 625 -18.02 22.90 -8.31
C PHE A 625 -18.67 21.83 -9.22
N SER A 626 -18.44 20.56 -8.91
CA SER A 626 -18.77 19.37 -9.72
C SER A 626 -20.27 19.00 -9.78
N ARG A 627 -20.64 18.03 -10.62
CA ARG A 627 -22.03 17.63 -10.97
C ARG A 627 -22.83 16.95 -9.84
N GLN A 628 -22.18 16.35 -8.83
CA GLN A 628 -22.81 15.55 -7.77
C GLN A 628 -22.08 15.72 -6.43
N SER A 629 -22.77 16.16 -5.37
CA SER A 629 -22.17 16.37 -4.03
C SER A 629 -23.24 16.19 -2.94
N ARG A 630 -22.94 15.50 -1.82
CA ARG A 630 -23.94 15.28 -0.74
C ARG A 630 -24.11 16.52 0.14
N ASP A 631 -23.03 17.00 0.75
CA ASP A 631 -23.05 18.10 1.73
C ASP A 631 -22.01 19.17 1.35
N ILE A 632 -22.42 20.44 1.21
CA ILE A 632 -21.53 21.56 0.89
C ILE A 632 -21.53 22.57 2.04
N ILE A 633 -20.36 22.81 2.64
CA ILE A 633 -20.15 23.83 3.68
C ILE A 633 -18.97 24.72 3.29
N ILE A 634 -19.21 26.03 3.13
CA ILE A 634 -18.19 27.02 2.72
C ILE A 634 -17.93 28.02 3.87
N PRO A 635 -16.95 27.81 4.76
CA PRO A 635 -16.68 28.74 5.86
C PRO A 635 -15.89 30.00 5.43
N GLY A 636 -16.56 31.16 5.50
CA GLY A 636 -16.04 32.50 5.90
C GLY A 636 -15.02 33.25 5.02
N PHE A 637 -15.36 34.49 4.61
CA PHE A 637 -14.57 35.40 3.75
C PHE A 637 -13.98 36.64 4.49
N SER A 638 -13.18 37.42 3.75
CA SER A 638 -12.30 38.55 4.15
C SER A 638 -12.99 39.79 4.76
N ARG A 639 -12.27 40.61 5.55
CA ARG A 639 -12.79 41.85 6.18
C ARG A 639 -13.03 42.99 5.19
N GLN A 640 -12.27 43.08 4.09
CA GLN A 640 -12.32 44.17 3.08
C GLN A 640 -12.02 43.61 1.67
N SER A 641 -12.87 43.91 0.68
CA SER A 641 -12.70 43.50 -0.73
C SER A 641 -13.41 44.46 -1.70
N ARG A 642 -12.90 44.64 -2.93
CA ARG A 642 -13.52 45.53 -3.93
C ARG A 642 -14.69 44.83 -4.62
N ASP A 643 -14.41 43.74 -5.32
CA ASP A 643 -15.39 42.99 -6.12
C ASP A 643 -15.40 41.50 -5.72
N ILE A 644 -16.59 40.94 -5.48
CA ILE A 644 -16.78 39.51 -5.12
C ILE A 644 -17.68 38.86 -6.19
N ILE A 645 -17.12 37.87 -6.91
CA ILE A 645 -17.87 37.09 -7.91
C ILE A 645 -17.74 35.60 -7.58
N THR A 646 -18.85 34.97 -7.22
CA THR A 646 -18.92 33.52 -6.94
C THR A 646 -19.84 32.81 -7.95
N PRO A 647 -19.34 32.33 -9.10
CA PRO A 647 -20.15 31.59 -10.07
C PRO A 647 -20.64 30.24 -9.51
N GLY A 648 -21.96 30.00 -9.49
CA GLY A 648 -22.61 28.83 -8.87
C GLY A 648 -22.75 27.59 -9.76
N PHE A 649 -22.70 26.41 -9.11
CA PHE A 649 -22.68 25.05 -9.70
C PHE A 649 -23.35 23.99 -8.78
N SER A 650 -24.15 23.06 -9.35
CA SER A 650 -24.32 21.61 -9.04
C SER A 650 -25.63 21.09 -9.70
N ARG A 651 -25.77 19.81 -10.10
CA ARG A 651 -27.06 19.28 -10.62
C ARG A 651 -27.94 18.71 -9.51
N GLN A 652 -27.36 18.10 -8.48
CA GLN A 652 -28.05 17.40 -7.40
C GLN A 652 -27.25 17.52 -6.09
N SER A 653 -27.89 17.97 -5.01
CA SER A 653 -27.29 18.09 -3.67
C SER A 653 -28.30 17.84 -2.56
N ARG A 654 -27.87 17.37 -1.38
CA ARG A 654 -28.78 17.16 -0.24
C ARG A 654 -28.99 18.48 0.50
N ASP A 655 -27.94 19.00 1.15
CA ASP A 655 -28.00 20.21 1.97
C ASP A 655 -26.92 21.23 1.54
N ILE A 656 -27.31 22.51 1.40
CA ILE A 656 -26.40 23.61 1.03
C ILE A 656 -26.38 24.67 2.14
N ILE A 657 -25.21 24.90 2.73
CA ILE A 657 -25.01 25.94 3.76
C ILE A 657 -23.83 26.84 3.39
N ILE A 658 -24.09 28.13 3.18
CA ILE A 658 -23.07 29.16 2.85
C ILE A 658 -22.99 30.20 3.97
N PRO A 659 -22.11 30.03 4.97
CA PRO A 659 -21.92 31.05 6.02
C PRO A 659 -21.09 32.26 5.51
N GLY A 660 -21.68 33.46 5.49
CA GLY A 660 -21.04 34.68 4.97
C GLY A 660 -20.38 35.58 6.03
N PHE A 661 -19.27 36.27 5.68
CA PHE A 661 -18.74 37.45 6.40
C PHE A 661 -17.86 38.35 5.50
N SER A 662 -18.22 39.63 5.35
CA SER A 662 -17.36 40.77 4.93
C SER A 662 -17.77 42.03 5.70
N ARG A 663 -16.90 43.03 5.94
CA ARG A 663 -17.33 44.29 6.60
C ARG A 663 -17.70 45.39 5.60
N GLN A 664 -16.99 45.49 4.48
CA GLN A 664 -17.17 46.53 3.45
C GLN A 664 -16.86 45.95 2.06
N SER A 665 -17.74 46.17 1.09
CA SER A 665 -17.57 45.74 -0.32
C SER A 665 -18.22 46.73 -1.29
N ARG A 666 -17.71 46.85 -2.52
CA ARG A 666 -18.33 47.70 -3.55
C ARG A 666 -19.50 46.96 -4.20
N ASP A 667 -19.22 45.87 -4.90
CA ASP A 667 -20.21 45.11 -5.68
C ASP A 667 -20.19 43.62 -5.29
N ILE A 668 -21.37 43.04 -5.05
CA ILE A 668 -21.54 41.61 -4.72
C ILE A 668 -22.45 40.95 -5.77
N ILE A 669 -21.93 39.93 -6.46
CA ILE A 669 -22.68 39.16 -7.45
C ILE A 669 -22.54 37.66 -7.16
N THR A 670 -23.64 37.01 -6.75
CA THR A 670 -23.67 35.58 -6.40
C THR A 670 -24.68 34.81 -7.27
N PRO A 671 -24.33 34.38 -8.48
CA PRO A 671 -25.26 33.63 -9.30
C PRO A 671 -25.35 32.16 -8.86
N GLY A 672 -26.55 31.69 -8.48
CA GLY A 672 -26.77 30.31 -8.02
C GLY A 672 -27.55 29.45 -9.02
N PHE A 673 -27.04 28.27 -9.39
CA PHE A 673 -27.82 27.28 -10.16
C PHE A 673 -27.65 25.86 -9.59
N SER A 674 -28.73 25.30 -9.03
CA SER A 674 -28.92 23.87 -8.76
C SER A 674 -30.18 23.35 -9.47
N ARG A 675 -30.31 22.05 -9.82
CA ARG A 675 -31.58 21.51 -10.36
C ARG A 675 -32.47 20.91 -9.26
N GLN A 676 -31.89 20.26 -8.25
CA GLN A 676 -32.62 19.57 -7.17
C GLN A 676 -31.83 19.67 -5.85
N SER A 677 -32.49 20.11 -4.77
CA SER A 677 -31.92 20.19 -3.43
C SER A 677 -32.96 19.88 -2.34
N ARG A 678 -32.55 19.36 -1.16
CA ARG A 678 -33.47 19.18 -0.03
C ARG A 678 -33.62 20.51 0.72
N ASP A 679 -32.57 20.98 1.38
CA ASP A 679 -32.60 22.19 2.21
C ASP A 679 -31.52 23.21 1.77
N ILE A 680 -31.89 24.48 1.65
CA ILE A 680 -30.98 25.58 1.31
C ILE A 680 -31.00 26.65 2.42
N ILE A 681 -29.84 26.92 3.03
CA ILE A 681 -29.69 27.93 4.08
C ILE A 681 -28.52 28.87 3.75
N ILE A 682 -28.79 30.16 3.59
CA ILE A 682 -27.78 31.19 3.30
C ILE A 682 -27.83 32.30 4.35
N PRO A 683 -27.05 32.20 5.45
CA PRO A 683 -26.95 33.30 6.42
C PRO A 683 -25.96 34.38 5.94
N GLY A 684 -26.43 35.60 5.69
CA GLY A 684 -25.60 36.73 5.20
C GLY A 684 -25.13 37.72 6.27
N PHE A 685 -23.93 38.33 6.10
CA PHE A 685 -23.47 39.52 6.85
C PHE A 685 -22.43 40.39 6.08
N SER A 686 -22.85 41.58 5.62
CA SER A 686 -22.01 42.75 5.28
C SER A 686 -22.47 44.00 6.06
N ARG A 687 -21.60 44.98 6.40
CA ARG A 687 -22.05 46.22 7.09
C ARG A 687 -22.43 47.34 6.12
N GLN A 688 -21.71 47.48 5.00
CA GLN A 688 -21.91 48.53 3.98
C GLN A 688 -21.60 47.97 2.58
N SER A 689 -22.48 48.21 1.61
CA SER A 689 -22.34 47.78 0.21
C SER A 689 -22.95 48.80 -0.76
N ARG A 690 -22.45 48.91 -2.00
CA ARG A 690 -23.07 49.78 -3.03
C ARG A 690 -24.25 49.05 -3.67
N ASP A 691 -23.96 47.97 -4.40
CA ASP A 691 -24.97 47.22 -5.17
C ASP A 691 -24.95 45.72 -4.80
N ILE A 692 -26.13 45.12 -4.59
CA ILE A 692 -26.30 43.69 -4.27
C ILE A 692 -27.22 43.04 -5.31
N ILE A 693 -26.72 42.01 -6.00
CA ILE A 693 -27.48 41.24 -6.98
C ILE A 693 -27.41 39.74 -6.66
N ILE A 694 -28.56 39.14 -6.32
CA ILE A 694 -28.68 37.71 -6.03
C ILE A 694 -29.71 37.09 -6.97
N PRO A 695 -29.31 36.54 -8.13
CA PRO A 695 -30.25 35.90 -9.03
C PRO A 695 -30.64 34.49 -8.55
N GLY A 696 -31.89 34.13 -8.83
CA GLY A 696 -32.66 33.02 -8.27
C GLY A 696 -32.03 31.63 -8.15
N PHE A 697 -32.50 30.89 -7.13
CA PHE A 697 -32.00 29.55 -6.75
C PHE A 697 -32.95 28.41 -7.16
N SER A 698 -32.34 27.31 -7.65
CA SER A 698 -32.91 25.97 -7.86
C SER A 698 -34.13 25.81 -8.81
N ARG A 699 -34.38 24.60 -9.33
CA ARG A 699 -35.66 24.25 -10.01
C ARG A 699 -36.66 23.57 -9.07
N GLN A 700 -36.19 22.79 -8.10
CA GLN A 700 -36.98 22.03 -7.12
C GLN A 700 -36.27 22.03 -5.75
N SER A 701 -36.95 22.37 -4.67
CA SER A 701 -36.43 22.36 -3.29
C SER A 701 -37.50 22.01 -2.25
N ARG A 702 -37.13 21.48 -1.07
CA ARG A 702 -38.09 21.28 0.03
C ARG A 702 -38.25 22.59 0.82
N ASP A 703 -37.18 23.05 1.45
CA ASP A 703 -37.19 24.24 2.32
C ASP A 703 -36.10 25.24 1.90
N ILE A 704 -36.46 26.53 1.80
CA ILE A 704 -35.52 27.64 1.49
C ILE A 704 -35.57 28.68 2.60
N ILE A 705 -34.40 28.97 3.20
CA ILE A 705 -34.26 30.00 4.24
C ILE A 705 -33.12 30.96 3.85
N THR A 706 -33.47 32.21 3.54
CA THR A 706 -32.49 33.27 3.21
C THR A 706 -32.70 34.53 4.04
N PRO A 707 -32.00 34.66 5.19
CA PRO A 707 -32.02 35.90 5.97
C PRO A 707 -31.05 36.95 5.40
N GLY A 708 -31.54 38.17 5.16
CA GLY A 708 -30.74 39.25 4.57
C GLY A 708 -30.19 40.28 5.55
N PHE A 709 -28.89 40.66 5.46
CA PHE A 709 -28.31 41.72 6.34
C PHE A 709 -27.16 42.56 5.71
N SER A 710 -27.49 43.82 5.37
CA SER A 710 -26.60 44.99 5.22
C SER A 710 -27.12 46.13 6.13
N ARG A 711 -26.35 47.13 6.58
CA ARG A 711 -26.91 48.30 7.31
C ARG A 711 -27.28 49.45 6.38
N GLN A 712 -26.54 49.63 5.29
CA GLN A 712 -26.70 50.68 4.28
C GLN A 712 -26.38 50.12 2.90
N SER A 713 -27.26 50.32 1.93
CA SER A 713 -27.10 49.87 0.53
C SER A 713 -27.69 50.89 -0.43
N ARG A 714 -27.19 50.99 -1.67
CA ARG A 714 -27.81 51.83 -2.71
C ARG A 714 -28.98 51.08 -3.33
N ASP A 715 -28.69 49.99 -4.05
CA ASP A 715 -29.69 49.23 -4.82
C ASP A 715 -29.65 47.73 -4.43
N ILE A 716 -30.84 47.14 -4.22
CA ILE A 716 -31.01 45.71 -3.91
C ILE A 716 -31.92 45.07 -4.95
N ILE A 717 -31.42 44.03 -5.64
CA ILE A 717 -32.19 43.28 -6.64
C ILE A 717 -32.08 41.77 -6.36
N THR A 718 -33.22 41.13 -6.05
CA THR A 718 -33.29 39.68 -5.77
C THR A 718 -34.40 39.00 -6.57
N PRO A 719 -34.14 38.50 -7.78
CA PRO A 719 -35.16 37.85 -8.59
C PRO A 719 -35.34 36.36 -8.24
N GLY A 720 -36.58 35.95 -7.96
CA GLY A 720 -37.13 34.60 -8.16
C GLY A 720 -36.53 33.42 -7.40
N PHE A 721 -37.25 32.82 -6.44
CA PHE A 721 -36.83 31.55 -5.81
C PHE A 721 -37.65 30.36 -6.35
N SER A 722 -36.99 29.37 -6.97
CA SER A 722 -37.49 28.04 -7.41
C SER A 722 -38.80 28.00 -8.24
N ARG A 723 -39.01 26.92 -9.03
CA ARG A 723 -40.29 26.66 -9.72
C ARG A 723 -41.31 25.90 -8.85
N GLN A 724 -40.81 25.09 -7.90
CA GLN A 724 -41.58 24.22 -6.99
C GLN A 724 -40.87 24.13 -5.63
N SER A 725 -41.53 24.51 -4.53
CA SER A 725 -40.96 24.53 -3.17
C SER A 725 -42.04 24.33 -2.10
N ARG A 726 -41.76 23.66 -0.98
CA ARG A 726 -42.78 23.42 0.06
C ARG A 726 -42.97 24.64 0.97
N ASP A 727 -41.88 25.09 1.59
CA ASP A 727 -41.87 26.20 2.54
C ASP A 727 -40.75 27.21 2.18
N ILE A 728 -41.09 28.51 2.07
CA ILE A 728 -40.14 29.61 1.81
C ILE A 728 -40.20 30.64 2.96
N ILE A 729 -39.04 30.98 3.54
CA ILE A 729 -38.93 32.00 4.60
C ILE A 729 -37.81 33.00 4.25
N ILE A 730 -38.19 34.29 4.09
CA ILE A 730 -37.25 35.38 3.75
C ILE A 730 -37.45 36.56 4.71
N PRO A 731 -36.73 36.62 5.83
CA PRO A 731 -36.83 37.77 6.74
C PRO A 731 -36.08 39.01 6.21
N GLY A 732 -36.71 40.19 6.39
CA GLY A 732 -36.36 41.49 5.81
C GLY A 732 -34.99 42.13 6.15
N PHE A 733 -34.66 43.19 5.39
CA PHE A 733 -33.32 43.72 5.05
C PHE A 733 -33.08 45.19 5.49
N SER A 734 -31.80 45.64 5.49
CA SER A 734 -31.21 47.01 5.47
C SER A 734 -31.83 48.14 6.30
N ARG A 735 -31.04 48.95 7.04
CA ARG A 735 -31.61 50.12 7.76
C ARG A 735 -31.93 51.31 6.84
N GLN A 736 -31.21 51.45 5.72
CA GLN A 736 -31.38 52.53 4.73
C GLN A 736 -31.07 52.00 3.32
N SER A 737 -31.97 52.21 2.35
CA SER A 737 -31.77 51.83 0.93
C SER A 737 -32.36 52.86 -0.03
N ARG A 738 -31.88 52.95 -1.27
CA ARG A 738 -32.49 53.79 -2.32
C ARG A 738 -33.63 53.01 -2.98
N ASP A 739 -33.32 51.97 -3.75
CA ASP A 739 -34.31 51.24 -4.53
C ASP A 739 -34.29 49.73 -4.17
N ILE A 740 -35.48 49.14 -3.96
CA ILE A 740 -35.66 47.72 -3.64
C ILE A 740 -36.59 47.08 -4.68
N ILE A 741 -36.11 46.03 -5.36
CA ILE A 741 -36.90 45.28 -6.35
C ILE A 741 -36.85 43.78 -6.04
N ILE A 742 -38.01 43.18 -5.79
CA ILE A 742 -38.17 41.75 -5.47
C ILE A 742 -39.26 41.12 -6.33
N PRO A 743 -38.92 40.51 -7.48
CA PRO A 743 -39.90 39.85 -8.34
C PRO A 743 -40.04 38.33 -8.04
N GLY A 744 -41.29 37.87 -7.91
CA GLY A 744 -41.79 36.51 -8.19
C GLY A 744 -41.35 35.32 -7.31
N PHE A 745 -42.29 34.42 -6.99
CA PHE A 745 -42.06 33.15 -6.24
C PHE A 745 -42.78 31.93 -6.88
N SER A 746 -42.39 30.72 -6.44
CA SER A 746 -42.81 29.35 -6.86
C SER A 746 -44.29 29.15 -7.26
N ARG A 747 -44.59 28.11 -8.08
CA ARG A 747 -45.96 27.77 -8.54
C ARG A 747 -46.87 27.13 -7.48
N GLN A 748 -46.30 26.55 -6.43
CA GLN A 748 -46.98 25.83 -5.34
C GLN A 748 -46.11 25.94 -4.09
N SER A 749 -46.55 26.66 -3.05
CA SER A 749 -45.83 26.81 -1.77
C SER A 749 -46.73 27.33 -0.63
N ARG A 750 -46.27 27.19 0.63
CA ARG A 750 -46.71 27.97 1.80
C ARG A 750 -45.67 29.06 2.04
N ASP A 751 -46.10 30.32 2.05
CA ASP A 751 -45.17 31.46 2.00
C ASP A 751 -45.35 32.40 3.19
N ILE A 752 -44.25 32.73 3.85
CA ILE A 752 -44.17 33.81 4.84
C ILE A 752 -43.05 34.76 4.40
N ILE A 753 -43.41 35.98 3.99
CA ILE A 753 -42.46 36.97 3.45
C ILE A 753 -42.53 38.27 4.27
N PRO A 754 -41.70 38.42 5.32
CA PRO A 754 -41.57 39.69 6.05
C PRO A 754 -40.79 40.78 5.28
N GLY A 755 -41.33 42.00 5.22
CA GLY A 755 -40.64 43.23 4.78
C GLY A 755 -40.57 44.31 5.88
N PHE A 756 -39.84 45.43 5.87
CA PHE A 756 -38.72 45.98 5.08
C PHE A 756 -37.99 47.09 5.90
N SER A 757 -36.93 47.65 5.32
CA SER A 757 -36.02 48.71 5.80
C SER A 757 -36.65 49.89 6.58
N ARG A 758 -35.89 50.55 7.48
CA ARG A 758 -36.39 51.75 8.20
C ARG A 758 -36.63 52.97 7.29
N GLN A 759 -35.91 53.13 6.18
CA GLN A 759 -36.03 54.24 5.22
C GLN A 759 -35.70 53.77 3.79
N SER A 760 -36.60 54.00 2.82
CA SER A 760 -36.41 53.65 1.40
C SER A 760 -36.95 54.72 0.44
N ARG A 761 -36.45 54.82 -0.80
CA ARG A 761 -37.05 55.69 -1.83
C ARG A 761 -38.20 54.96 -2.52
N ASP A 762 -37.90 53.92 -3.30
CA ASP A 762 -38.89 53.20 -4.11
C ASP A 762 -38.88 51.69 -3.76
N ILE A 763 -40.06 51.11 -3.54
CA ILE A 763 -40.26 49.66 -3.27
C ILE A 763 -41.18 49.07 -4.33
N ILE A 764 -40.70 48.07 -5.06
CA ILE A 764 -41.48 47.36 -6.08
C ILE A 764 -41.40 45.85 -5.82
N THR A 765 -42.55 45.22 -5.56
CA THR A 765 -42.65 43.78 -5.30
C THR A 765 -43.62 43.10 -6.27
N PRO A 766 -43.21 42.78 -7.51
CA PRO A 766 -44.14 42.23 -8.49
C PRO A 766 -44.24 40.69 -8.46
N GLY A 767 -45.49 40.18 -8.37
CA GLY A 767 -45.87 38.83 -8.79
C GLY A 767 -45.91 37.76 -7.70
N PHE A 768 -47.10 37.16 -7.51
CA PHE A 768 -47.34 36.01 -6.62
C PHE A 768 -47.77 34.75 -7.42
N SER A 769 -47.65 33.56 -6.80
CA SER A 769 -47.84 32.20 -7.35
C SER A 769 -49.14 31.98 -8.16
N ARG A 770 -49.23 30.88 -8.95
CA ARG A 770 -50.48 30.41 -9.60
C ARG A 770 -51.37 29.55 -8.68
N GLN A 771 -50.84 28.95 -7.61
CA GLN A 771 -51.53 28.10 -6.61
C GLN A 771 -50.79 28.20 -5.25
N SER A 772 -51.44 28.70 -4.20
CA SER A 772 -50.82 28.83 -2.86
C SER A 772 -51.83 28.47 -1.75
N ARG A 773 -51.35 27.91 -0.62
CA ARG A 773 -52.24 27.58 0.52
C ARG A 773 -52.49 28.82 1.37
N ASP A 774 -51.46 29.34 2.04
CA ASP A 774 -51.56 30.48 2.95
C ASP A 774 -50.45 31.49 2.60
N ILE A 775 -50.80 32.77 2.46
CA ILE A 775 -49.85 33.87 2.17
C ILE A 775 -49.93 34.91 3.29
N ILE A 776 -48.79 35.21 3.92
CA ILE A 776 -48.68 36.26 4.95
C ILE A 776 -47.55 37.22 4.57
N ILE A 777 -47.88 38.52 4.41
CA ILE A 777 -46.93 39.59 4.05
C ILE A 777 -46.89 40.67 5.13
N PRO A 778 -46.06 40.56 6.17
CA PRO A 778 -45.98 41.58 7.20
C PRO A 778 -44.94 42.67 6.92
N GLY A 779 -45.30 43.92 7.20
CA GLY A 779 -44.37 45.03 7.48
C GLY A 779 -43.84 45.81 6.26
N PHE A 780 -43.89 47.15 6.37
CA PHE A 780 -43.35 48.08 5.37
C PHE A 780 -42.46 49.14 6.04
N SER A 781 -41.70 49.90 5.24
CA SER A 781 -40.75 50.90 5.74
C SER A 781 -41.41 51.98 6.60
N ARG A 782 -40.67 52.55 7.58
CA ARG A 782 -41.18 53.70 8.37
C ARG A 782 -41.37 54.94 7.50
N GLN A 783 -40.56 55.14 6.45
CA GLN A 783 -40.61 56.27 5.53
C GLN A 783 -40.29 55.80 4.10
N SER A 784 -41.20 56.00 3.14
CA SER A 784 -41.01 55.66 1.73
C SER A 784 -41.59 56.71 0.77
N ARG A 785 -41.06 56.83 -0.46
CA ARG A 785 -41.66 57.68 -1.50
C ARG A 785 -42.79 56.91 -2.19
N ASP A 786 -42.47 55.89 -2.97
CA ASP A 786 -43.45 55.15 -3.77
C ASP A 786 -43.43 53.64 -3.43
N ILE A 787 -44.62 53.04 -3.24
CA ILE A 787 -44.81 51.61 -2.99
C ILE A 787 -45.75 51.02 -4.03
N ILE A 788 -45.29 49.98 -4.74
CA ILE A 788 -46.09 49.30 -5.78
C ILE A 788 -46.11 47.78 -5.55
N ILE A 789 -47.32 47.22 -5.40
CA ILE A 789 -47.56 45.79 -5.14
C ILE A 789 -48.59 45.23 -6.13
N PRO A 790 -48.18 44.64 -7.26
CA PRO A 790 -49.14 44.09 -8.22
C PRO A 790 -49.50 42.61 -7.99
N GLY A 791 -50.81 42.34 -7.89
CA GLY A 791 -51.55 41.14 -8.32
C GLY A 791 -51.33 39.80 -7.60
N PHE A 792 -52.39 39.20 -7.02
CA PHE A 792 -52.40 37.86 -6.40
C PHE A 792 -52.89 36.71 -7.32
N SER A 793 -52.75 35.46 -6.88
CA SER A 793 -52.97 34.18 -7.60
C SER A 793 -54.42 33.91 -8.08
N ARG A 794 -54.61 32.95 -9.01
CA ARG A 794 -55.92 32.41 -9.46
C ARG A 794 -56.63 31.52 -8.42
N GLN A 795 -55.90 30.90 -7.48
CA GLN A 795 -56.40 29.92 -6.50
C GLN A 795 -55.56 29.98 -5.19
N SER A 796 -56.01 30.73 -4.19
CA SER A 796 -55.34 30.88 -2.88
C SER A 796 -56.33 30.64 -1.74
N ARG A 797 -55.95 29.99 -0.63
CA ARG A 797 -56.93 29.65 0.44
C ARG A 797 -57.14 30.82 1.41
N GLU A 798 -56.05 31.40 1.93
CA GLU A 798 -56.06 32.53 2.88
C GLU A 798 -54.96 33.55 2.52
N ILE A 799 -55.31 34.84 2.51
CA ILE A 799 -54.37 35.96 2.29
C ILE A 799 -54.48 36.94 3.45
N ILE A 800 -53.34 37.23 4.11
CA ILE A 800 -53.27 38.20 5.21
C ILE A 800 -52.15 39.21 4.93
N ILE A 801 -52.49 40.49 4.86
CA ILE A 801 -51.55 41.59 4.57
C ILE A 801 -51.64 42.67 5.67
N PRO A 802 -50.83 42.59 6.74
CA PRO A 802 -50.84 43.62 7.78
C PRO A 802 -49.98 44.85 7.43
N GLY A 803 -50.57 46.06 7.48
CA GLY A 803 -49.92 47.33 7.11
C GLY A 803 -49.40 48.17 8.28
N PHE A 804 -48.13 48.64 8.22
CA PHE A 804 -47.50 49.49 9.27
C PHE A 804 -46.43 50.50 8.76
N SER A 805 -46.65 51.21 7.64
CA SER A 805 -45.76 52.33 7.25
C SER A 805 -46.17 53.64 7.95
N ARG A 806 -45.22 54.42 8.52
CA ARG A 806 -45.56 55.67 9.23
C ARG A 806 -45.82 56.86 8.29
N GLN A 807 -45.09 56.97 7.16
CA GLN A 807 -45.18 58.06 6.19
C GLN A 807 -44.85 57.54 4.77
N SER A 808 -45.75 57.75 3.80
CA SER A 808 -45.57 57.35 2.40
C SER A 808 -46.16 58.39 1.43
N ARG A 809 -45.61 58.57 0.22
CA ARG A 809 -46.21 59.49 -0.78
C ARG A 809 -47.34 58.78 -1.53
N ASP A 810 -47.02 57.77 -2.34
CA ASP A 810 -47.98 57.09 -3.22
C ASP A 810 -47.96 55.56 -2.98
N ILE A 811 -49.14 54.94 -2.84
CA ILE A 811 -49.31 53.48 -2.64
C ILE A 811 -50.27 52.92 -3.69
N ILE A 812 -49.83 51.90 -4.44
CA ILE A 812 -50.63 51.28 -5.51
C ILE A 812 -50.67 49.75 -5.35
N ILE A 813 -51.89 49.18 -5.26
CA ILE A 813 -52.13 47.73 -5.05
C ILE A 813 -53.23 47.20 -6.00
N PRO A 814 -52.91 46.69 -7.20
CA PRO A 814 -53.91 46.06 -8.10
C PRO A 814 -54.08 44.54 -7.85
N GLY A 815 -55.28 43.95 -8.00
CA GLY A 815 -55.52 42.50 -7.71
C GLY A 815 -56.62 41.76 -8.51
N PHE A 816 -56.47 40.42 -8.67
CA PHE A 816 -57.46 39.49 -9.27
C PHE A 816 -57.39 38.09 -8.61
N SER A 817 -58.47 37.55 -8.03
CA SER A 817 -58.51 36.19 -7.45
C SER A 817 -59.91 35.53 -7.59
N ARG A 818 -60.00 34.19 -7.71
CA ARG A 818 -61.29 33.49 -7.93
C ARG A 818 -62.00 32.99 -6.67
N GLN A 819 -61.31 32.57 -5.60
CA GLN A 819 -61.92 31.92 -4.42
C GLN A 819 -61.03 32.05 -3.17
N ASN A 820 -61.26 33.03 -2.29
CA ASN A 820 -60.40 33.30 -1.12
C ASN A 820 -61.17 33.75 0.14
N ARG A 821 -60.52 33.64 1.32
CA ARG A 821 -60.80 34.46 2.52
C ARG A 821 -59.66 35.48 2.68
N ASP A 822 -59.98 36.76 2.54
CA ASP A 822 -58.98 37.83 2.53
C ASP A 822 -59.13 38.71 3.80
N ILE A 823 -58.02 39.07 4.45
CA ILE A 823 -58.02 40.01 5.59
C ILE A 823 -56.90 41.04 5.37
N ILE A 824 -57.30 42.32 5.21
CA ILE A 824 -56.39 43.46 4.99
C ILE A 824 -56.59 44.48 6.12
N PRO A 825 -55.77 44.45 7.18
CA PRO A 825 -55.84 45.44 8.24
C PRO A 825 -54.89 46.63 8.02
N GLY A 826 -55.45 47.85 7.95
CA GLY A 826 -54.78 49.15 8.23
C GLY A 826 -53.82 49.72 7.17
N PHE A 827 -53.84 51.05 6.98
CA PHE A 827 -52.92 51.81 6.11
C PHE A 827 -52.12 52.88 6.89
N SER A 828 -51.20 53.58 6.21
CA SER A 828 -50.28 54.58 6.80
C SER A 828 -51.01 55.73 7.52
N ARG A 829 -50.36 56.35 8.52
CA ARG A 829 -50.89 57.54 9.22
C ARG A 829 -50.95 58.79 8.34
N GLN A 830 -50.06 58.89 7.34
CA GLN A 830 -49.89 60.05 6.46
C GLN A 830 -49.50 59.56 5.06
N SER A 831 -50.49 59.45 4.18
CA SER A 831 -50.35 59.01 2.78
C SER A 831 -51.02 60.05 1.87
N ARG A 832 -50.43 60.35 0.70
CA ARG A 832 -50.98 61.34 -0.24
C ARG A 832 -52.09 60.71 -1.10
N ASP A 833 -51.72 59.67 -1.88
CA ASP A 833 -52.63 58.99 -2.81
C ASP A 833 -52.58 57.46 -2.61
N ILE A 834 -53.74 56.80 -2.51
CA ILE A 834 -53.88 55.33 -2.37
C ILE A 834 -54.81 54.82 -3.48
N ILE A 835 -54.36 53.82 -4.26
CA ILE A 835 -55.13 53.25 -5.37
C ILE A 835 -55.21 51.72 -5.24
N ILE A 836 -56.43 51.18 -5.10
CA ILE A 836 -56.70 49.74 -4.94
C ILE A 836 -57.83 49.25 -5.88
N PRO A 837 -57.52 48.77 -7.10
CA PRO A 837 -58.51 48.19 -8.01
C PRO A 837 -58.54 46.63 -7.97
N GLY A 838 -59.73 46.00 -7.95
CA GLY A 838 -59.85 44.53 -8.09
C GLY A 838 -61.27 43.93 -8.21
N PHE A 839 -61.36 42.70 -8.74
CA PHE A 839 -62.57 41.86 -8.87
C PHE A 839 -62.36 40.46 -8.25
N SER A 840 -63.33 39.95 -7.48
CA SER A 840 -63.33 38.58 -6.88
C SER A 840 -64.67 37.85 -7.12
N ARG A 841 -64.65 36.52 -7.32
CA ARG A 841 -65.86 35.72 -7.63
C ARG A 841 -66.59 35.15 -6.40
N GLN A 842 -65.90 34.83 -5.29
CA GLN A 842 -66.48 34.19 -4.08
C GLN A 842 -65.63 34.54 -2.83
N SER A 843 -65.88 35.68 -2.17
CA SER A 843 -65.18 36.12 -0.95
C SER A 843 -66.08 36.07 0.30
N ARG A 844 -65.52 35.79 1.50
CA ARG A 844 -66.25 35.76 2.80
C ARG A 844 -65.70 36.81 3.80
N ASP A 845 -65.94 38.12 3.57
CA ASP A 845 -65.68 39.30 4.48
C ASP A 845 -64.26 39.93 4.44
N ILE A 846 -63.87 41.07 5.08
CA ILE A 846 -64.28 42.53 5.11
C ILE A 846 -62.97 43.37 5.16
N ILE A 847 -62.92 44.56 4.54
CA ILE A 847 -61.78 45.51 4.55
C ILE A 847 -62.18 46.82 5.29
N PRO A 848 -61.57 47.17 6.45
CA PRO A 848 -61.58 48.54 6.96
C PRO A 848 -60.16 49.13 7.00
N GLY A 849 -59.96 50.21 6.25
CA GLY A 849 -58.74 51.02 6.27
C GLY A 849 -59.09 52.50 6.31
N PHE A 850 -58.42 53.27 7.18
CA PHE A 850 -58.54 54.72 7.25
C PHE A 850 -57.15 55.36 7.38
N SER A 851 -56.90 56.42 6.61
CA SER A 851 -55.79 57.36 6.75
C SER A 851 -56.36 58.75 7.10
N ARG A 852 -55.69 59.53 7.95
CA ARG A 852 -56.23 60.82 8.43
C ARG A 852 -56.14 61.96 7.39
N GLN A 853 -55.43 61.76 6.27
CA GLN A 853 -55.03 62.83 5.34
C GLN A 853 -55.06 62.43 3.85
N SER A 854 -55.68 61.30 3.49
CA SER A 854 -55.66 60.78 2.12
C SER A 854 -56.70 61.42 1.19
N ARG A 855 -56.41 61.42 -0.11
CA ARG A 855 -57.35 61.73 -1.20
C ARG A 855 -57.75 60.39 -1.87
N ASP A 856 -58.78 59.70 -1.38
CA ASP A 856 -59.07 58.27 -1.69
C ASP A 856 -59.76 57.99 -3.06
N ILE A 857 -59.81 56.72 -3.55
CA ILE A 857 -61.03 55.85 -3.65
C ILE A 857 -60.72 54.35 -3.98
N ILE A 858 -61.50 53.47 -3.34
CA ILE A 858 -61.72 52.02 -3.57
C ILE A 858 -63.26 51.80 -3.73
N PRO A 859 -63.80 51.03 -4.70
CA PRO A 859 -64.91 50.11 -4.34
C PRO A 859 -64.85 48.74 -5.03
N GLY A 860 -65.07 47.68 -4.26
CA GLY A 860 -65.14 46.29 -4.73
C GLY A 860 -66.59 45.82 -4.92
N PHE A 861 -66.89 45.19 -6.06
CA PHE A 861 -68.17 44.52 -6.31
C PHE A 861 -68.06 43.02 -6.02
N SER A 862 -68.95 42.48 -5.16
CA SER A 862 -69.26 41.05 -5.13
C SER A 862 -70.52 40.81 -5.96
N ARG A 863 -70.50 39.86 -6.90
CA ARG A 863 -71.67 39.51 -7.69
C ARG A 863 -72.36 38.32 -7.01
N GLN A 864 -73.47 38.56 -6.31
CA GLN A 864 -74.40 37.50 -5.90
C GLN A 864 -75.29 37.13 -7.09
N SER A 865 -75.04 35.93 -7.64
CA SER A 865 -76.00 34.98 -8.24
C SER A 865 -75.21 33.78 -8.74
#